data_AF-A0AAN6WLK1-F1
#
_entry.id   AF-A0AAN6WLK1-F1
#
_cell.length_a   1.000
_cell.length_b   1.000
_cell.length_c   1.000
_cell.angle_alpha   90.00
_cell.angle_beta   90.00
_cell.angle_gamma   90.00
#
_symmetry.space_group_name_H-M   'P 1'
#
loop_
_entity.id
_entity.type
_entity.pdbx_description
1 polymer ?
#
loop_
_entity_poly.entity_id
_entity_poly.type
_entity_poly.pdbx_seq_one_letter_code
_entity_poly.pdbx_strand_id
1 'polypeptide(L)'
;MLILFPLLCLLMAVLGVDVPITLDGGLVDATADDDTYNTGGTISLNGWTVKVPKNMLVTFPAAFVPWKDFVAQKASFIGFETNVVGNIVDGQNIAGQIIISEFALEINQGHIEEINFDGTMKIHNGPTIRINDPNAVFSAGFSSPFMVSDDKSPSVSSFSGFPMCVPRSANDTLCPASNRPLLAGSNAPRRVFQAPNPMLMAPFLPGDFIQYKGFRAPNNVLICYEIVAWNVQITTVGKPTYIRGELALLGIYSPDTSTEVADTRFIGYTSDPTVTVSITAIDIDPCTGEETERSIGVGQERPEAGGRNKWLARLDGTAPTTYTREYRFAASLGTQETTNGIVSGEYIMPVLEWIQPEQLVPGVEPPVNQFAAMSHLTRGVGPDEDGNIWGPLQPFPQSGVTVFNISTCTPTGPGTGGGGEEGDPETPAPRIQATIPIAPSGGQTATVSNPNVLFARSDDTFTLRGFQDNNSPVFTNDTLTWTWSVVAAESAGTQSNLQTFTPSSDGKSITVRFANSAPTGEYKFQLSVSSASQETMGTATFTVNFFTGPDIVTVETVTWTSSQSGTFGAVCKSNYLVDWKVSMQVTYPADGGATTSAMAAAPPGSGSWSFSARRVARPGTVTCRSALNGQGTRTGTTAKRSVEEHFRYSR
;
A
#
# COMPACT_ATOMS: atom_id res chain seq x y z
N MET A 1 -58.24 4.22 -21.14
CA MET A 1 -57.10 5.15 -21.23
C MET A 1 -56.81 5.90 -19.91
N LEU A 2 -57.29 5.43 -18.75
CA LEU A 2 -57.07 6.07 -17.44
C LEU A 2 -56.20 5.24 -16.46
N ILE A 3 -55.93 3.97 -16.80
CA ILE A 3 -55.07 3.06 -16.01
C ILE A 3 -53.62 3.07 -16.54
N LEU A 4 -53.40 3.52 -17.79
CA LEU A 4 -52.07 3.54 -18.42
C LEU A 4 -51.15 4.61 -17.82
N PHE A 5 -51.69 5.75 -17.39
CA PHE A 5 -50.92 6.87 -16.86
C PHE A 5 -50.26 6.60 -15.49
N PRO A 6 -50.96 6.04 -14.48
CA PRO A 6 -50.30 5.68 -13.22
C PRO A 6 -49.32 4.52 -13.38
N LEU A 7 -49.57 3.57 -14.29
CA LEU A 7 -48.64 2.47 -14.59
C LEU A 7 -47.35 2.97 -15.27
N LEU A 8 -47.46 3.97 -16.17
CA LEU A 8 -46.33 4.60 -16.84
C LEU A 8 -45.49 5.46 -15.88
N CYS A 9 -46.13 6.16 -14.92
CA CYS A 9 -45.44 6.88 -13.84
C CYS A 9 -44.74 5.94 -12.85
N LEU A 10 -45.33 4.77 -12.54
CA LEU A 10 -44.68 3.75 -11.70
C LEU A 10 -43.47 3.13 -12.40
N LEU A 11 -43.56 2.85 -13.71
CA LEU A 11 -42.43 2.39 -14.53
C LEU A 11 -41.30 3.43 -14.60
N MET A 12 -41.61 4.72 -14.73
CA MET A 12 -40.60 5.78 -14.75
C MET A 12 -39.94 6.02 -13.38
N ALA A 13 -40.64 5.76 -12.28
CA ALA A 13 -40.06 5.88 -10.93
C ALA A 13 -39.09 4.74 -10.57
N VAL A 14 -39.31 3.54 -11.12
CA VAL A 14 -38.42 2.37 -10.93
C VAL A 14 -37.15 2.46 -11.79
N LEU A 15 -37.19 3.20 -12.91
CA LEU A 15 -36.05 3.37 -13.82
C LEU A 15 -35.08 4.51 -13.45
N GLY A 16 -35.41 5.33 -12.45
CA GLY A 16 -34.63 6.51 -12.06
C GLY A 16 -33.79 6.36 -10.78
N VAL A 17 -33.79 5.19 -10.16
CA VAL A 17 -33.04 4.91 -8.93
C VAL A 17 -32.04 3.80 -9.22
N ASP A 18 -30.78 4.00 -8.84
CA ASP A 18 -29.75 2.97 -8.94
C ASP A 18 -30.08 1.78 -8.04
N VAL A 19 -29.87 0.56 -8.54
CA VAL A 19 -30.10 -0.69 -7.79
C VAL A 19 -28.78 -1.47 -7.69
N PRO A 20 -28.41 -2.03 -6.52
CA PRO A 20 -27.16 -2.79 -6.41
C PRO A 20 -27.17 -4.06 -7.26
N ILE A 21 -26.00 -4.39 -7.84
CA ILE A 21 -25.72 -5.71 -8.39
C ILE A 21 -24.46 -6.28 -7.72
N THR A 22 -24.59 -7.51 -7.22
CA THR A 22 -23.47 -8.29 -6.68
C THR A 22 -23.61 -9.69 -7.23
N LEU A 23 -22.69 -10.07 -8.10
CA LEU A 23 -22.68 -11.35 -8.80
C LEU A 23 -21.43 -12.11 -8.42
N ASP A 24 -21.60 -13.36 -8.00
CA ASP A 24 -20.50 -14.25 -7.66
C ASP A 24 -20.72 -15.61 -8.33
N GLY A 25 -19.80 -16.01 -9.20
CA GLY A 25 -19.93 -17.25 -9.95
C GLY A 25 -18.80 -17.47 -10.95
N GLY A 26 -18.86 -18.60 -11.66
CA GLY A 26 -17.85 -18.96 -12.64
C GLY A 26 -17.86 -18.02 -13.86
N LEU A 27 -16.67 -17.56 -14.27
CA LEU A 27 -16.50 -16.80 -15.51
C LEU A 27 -17.02 -17.61 -16.71
N VAL A 28 -17.93 -17.02 -17.49
CA VAL A 28 -18.45 -17.62 -18.73
C VAL A 28 -17.78 -17.00 -19.95
N ASP A 29 -17.73 -15.68 -20.02
CA ASP A 29 -17.06 -14.96 -21.11
C ASP A 29 -16.68 -13.53 -20.69
N ALA A 30 -15.76 -12.93 -21.44
CA ALA A 30 -15.36 -11.55 -21.33
C ALA A 30 -14.97 -10.99 -22.71
N THR A 31 -15.39 -9.76 -23.03
CA THR A 31 -15.06 -9.10 -24.30
C THR A 31 -14.52 -7.70 -24.07
N ALA A 32 -13.61 -7.26 -24.92
CA ALA A 32 -13.20 -5.86 -25.03
C ALA A 32 -13.97 -5.20 -26.19
N ASP A 33 -14.31 -3.92 -26.05
CA ASP A 33 -15.01 -3.17 -27.11
C ASP A 33 -14.06 -2.79 -28.27
N ASP A 34 -12.79 -2.54 -27.95
CA ASP A 34 -11.72 -2.15 -28.89
C ASP A 34 -10.32 -2.48 -28.33
N ASP A 35 -9.28 -2.06 -29.05
CA ASP A 35 -7.87 -2.30 -28.70
C ASP A 35 -7.22 -1.17 -27.87
N THR A 36 -7.98 -0.17 -27.40
CA THR A 36 -7.41 0.90 -26.57
C THR A 36 -6.96 0.36 -25.20
N TYR A 37 -5.90 0.93 -24.62
CA TYR A 37 -5.35 0.45 -23.34
C TYR A 37 -6.42 0.43 -22.23
N ASN A 38 -7.27 1.46 -22.18
CA ASN A 38 -8.34 1.62 -21.21
C ASN A 38 -9.72 1.20 -21.73
N THR A 39 -9.78 0.29 -22.70
CA THR A 39 -11.04 -0.17 -23.29
C THR A 39 -12.03 -0.70 -22.25
N GLY A 40 -13.32 -0.53 -22.54
CA GLY A 40 -14.39 -1.16 -21.80
C GLY A 40 -14.80 -2.49 -22.43
N GLY A 41 -15.95 -3.01 -22.07
CA GLY A 41 -16.38 -4.29 -22.60
C GLY A 41 -17.63 -4.88 -21.97
N THR A 42 -17.68 -6.21 -21.95
CA THR A 42 -18.71 -6.96 -21.24
C THR A 42 -18.13 -8.18 -20.53
N ILE A 43 -18.72 -8.53 -19.38
CA ILE A 43 -18.40 -9.76 -18.65
C ILE A 43 -19.68 -10.57 -18.42
N SER A 44 -19.58 -11.89 -18.54
CA SER A 44 -20.69 -12.81 -18.38
C SER A 44 -20.41 -13.85 -17.31
N LEU A 45 -21.36 -14.00 -16.38
CA LEU A 45 -21.39 -15.01 -15.32
C LEU A 45 -22.84 -15.22 -14.85
N ASN A 46 -23.19 -16.42 -14.40
CA ASN A 46 -24.54 -16.74 -13.88
C ASN A 46 -25.72 -16.35 -14.79
N GLY A 47 -25.53 -16.32 -16.11
CA GLY A 47 -26.53 -15.86 -17.08
C GLY A 47 -26.70 -14.34 -17.18
N TRP A 48 -25.95 -13.57 -16.40
CA TRP A 48 -25.85 -12.12 -16.52
C TRP A 48 -24.84 -11.74 -17.59
N THR A 49 -25.10 -10.60 -18.24
CA THR A 49 -24.10 -9.87 -19.02
C THR A 49 -24.05 -8.46 -18.44
N VAL A 50 -22.86 -8.07 -17.96
CA VAL A 50 -22.63 -6.79 -17.28
C VAL A 50 -21.70 -5.95 -18.14
N LYS A 51 -22.03 -4.65 -18.27
CA LYS A 51 -21.16 -3.68 -18.94
C LYS A 51 -19.92 -3.46 -18.08
N VAL A 52 -18.76 -3.59 -18.69
CA VAL A 52 -17.49 -3.20 -18.08
C VAL A 52 -17.13 -1.79 -18.57
N PRO A 53 -16.98 -0.80 -17.66
CA PRO A 53 -16.56 0.54 -18.03
C PRO A 53 -15.14 0.58 -18.61
N LYS A 54 -14.82 1.67 -19.30
CA LYS A 54 -13.44 2.07 -19.58
C LYS A 54 -12.66 2.29 -18.28
N ASN A 55 -11.34 2.16 -18.36
CA ASN A 55 -10.40 2.26 -17.23
C ASN A 55 -10.57 1.19 -16.14
N MET A 56 -11.31 0.12 -16.42
CA MET A 56 -11.43 -1.00 -15.47
C MET A 56 -10.11 -1.75 -15.33
N LEU A 57 -9.69 -1.95 -14.09
CA LEU A 57 -8.60 -2.84 -13.72
C LEU A 57 -9.17 -4.02 -12.93
N VAL A 58 -8.95 -5.23 -13.42
CA VAL A 58 -9.37 -6.47 -12.78
C VAL A 58 -8.44 -6.77 -11.62
N THR A 59 -8.99 -6.98 -10.43
CA THR A 59 -8.21 -7.26 -9.23
C THR A 59 -7.89 -8.75 -9.14
N PHE A 60 -6.60 -9.05 -9.06
CA PHE A 60 -6.03 -10.33 -8.67
C PHE A 60 -5.30 -10.18 -7.33
N PRO A 61 -4.96 -11.29 -6.64
CA PRO A 61 -4.35 -11.22 -5.29
C PRO A 61 -3.10 -10.35 -5.15
N ALA A 62 -2.31 -10.17 -6.21
CA ALA A 62 -1.07 -9.38 -6.20
C ALA A 62 -0.96 -8.44 -7.41
N ALA A 63 -2.04 -8.21 -8.16
CA ALA A 63 -1.98 -7.40 -9.38
C ALA A 63 -3.33 -6.77 -9.73
N PHE A 64 -3.27 -5.60 -10.35
CA PHE A 64 -4.41 -4.94 -11.00
C PHE A 64 -4.18 -4.98 -12.51
N VAL A 65 -5.01 -5.72 -13.22
CA VAL A 65 -4.78 -6.06 -14.63
C VAL A 65 -5.71 -5.25 -15.53
N PRO A 66 -5.21 -4.54 -16.55
CA PRO A 66 -6.01 -3.93 -17.61
C PRO A 66 -7.10 -4.84 -18.15
N TRP A 67 -8.32 -4.33 -18.32
CA TRP A 67 -9.44 -5.12 -18.87
C TRP A 67 -9.09 -5.81 -20.19
N LYS A 68 -8.39 -5.11 -21.09
CA LYS A 68 -7.92 -5.65 -22.37
C LYS A 68 -7.03 -6.87 -22.20
N ASP A 69 -6.06 -6.79 -21.28
CA ASP A 69 -5.08 -7.86 -21.05
C ASP A 69 -5.73 -9.07 -20.38
N PHE A 70 -6.68 -8.82 -19.47
CA PHE A 70 -7.52 -9.88 -18.92
C PHE A 70 -8.31 -10.59 -20.02
N VAL A 71 -8.99 -9.86 -20.90
CA VAL A 71 -9.77 -10.43 -22.02
C VAL A 71 -8.87 -11.25 -22.95
N ALA A 72 -7.64 -10.80 -23.20
CA ALA A 72 -6.67 -11.55 -24.01
C ALA A 72 -6.28 -12.90 -23.40
N GLN A 73 -6.32 -13.01 -22.07
CA GLN A 73 -5.97 -14.23 -21.33
C GLN A 73 -7.20 -14.99 -20.77
N LYS A 74 -8.43 -14.54 -21.06
CA LYS A 74 -9.68 -15.05 -20.45
C LYS A 74 -9.85 -16.56 -20.51
N ALA A 75 -9.31 -17.22 -21.55
CA ALA A 75 -9.40 -18.67 -21.73
C ALA A 75 -8.80 -19.44 -20.53
N SER A 76 -7.79 -18.88 -19.87
CA SER A 76 -7.16 -19.44 -18.67
C SER A 76 -8.02 -19.33 -17.41
N PHE A 77 -9.06 -18.50 -17.44
CA PHE A 77 -9.89 -18.17 -16.27
C PHE A 77 -11.35 -18.62 -16.42
N ILE A 78 -11.72 -19.30 -17.52
CA ILE A 78 -13.09 -19.80 -17.69
C ILE A 78 -13.44 -20.75 -16.55
N GLY A 79 -14.57 -20.48 -15.90
CA GLY A 79 -15.05 -21.22 -14.72
C GLY A 79 -14.45 -20.79 -13.39
N PHE A 80 -13.47 -19.86 -13.37
CA PHE A 80 -12.93 -19.30 -12.13
C PHE A 80 -13.99 -18.44 -11.44
N GLU A 81 -13.99 -18.46 -10.11
CA GLU A 81 -14.83 -17.60 -9.30
C GLU A 81 -14.55 -16.14 -9.62
N THR A 82 -15.60 -15.45 -10.07
CA THR A 82 -15.57 -14.07 -10.50
C THR A 82 -16.61 -13.30 -9.73
N ASN A 83 -16.14 -12.34 -8.94
CA ASN A 83 -16.98 -11.44 -8.17
C ASN A 83 -17.11 -10.11 -8.93
N VAL A 84 -18.33 -9.77 -9.35
CA VAL A 84 -18.67 -8.51 -10.01
C VAL A 84 -19.61 -7.73 -9.12
N VAL A 85 -19.12 -6.60 -8.61
CA VAL A 85 -19.91 -5.65 -7.81
C VAL A 85 -20.14 -4.39 -8.63
N GLY A 86 -21.37 -3.91 -8.69
CA GLY A 86 -21.76 -2.77 -9.51
C GLY A 86 -23.14 -2.24 -9.14
N ASN A 87 -23.74 -1.44 -10.03
CA ASN A 87 -25.15 -1.06 -9.93
C ASN A 87 -25.85 -1.19 -11.29
N ILE A 88 -27.17 -1.28 -11.27
CA ILE A 88 -28.03 -0.99 -12.41
C ILE A 88 -28.23 0.52 -12.44
N VAL A 89 -27.71 1.17 -13.47
CA VAL A 89 -27.80 2.62 -13.68
C VAL A 89 -28.54 2.85 -14.99
N ASP A 90 -29.63 3.63 -14.96
CA ASP A 90 -30.51 3.87 -16.11
C ASP A 90 -30.95 2.57 -16.83
N GLY A 91 -31.18 1.50 -16.05
CA GLY A 91 -31.56 0.17 -16.56
C GLY A 91 -30.42 -0.67 -17.15
N GLN A 92 -29.17 -0.22 -17.08
CA GLN A 92 -27.99 -0.95 -17.54
C GLN A 92 -27.18 -1.49 -16.35
N ASN A 93 -26.82 -2.78 -16.39
CA ASN A 93 -25.91 -3.38 -15.40
C ASN A 93 -24.48 -2.87 -15.67
N ILE A 94 -23.89 -2.11 -14.74
CA ILE A 94 -22.54 -1.54 -14.88
C ILE A 94 -21.66 -2.03 -13.72
N ALA A 95 -20.53 -2.64 -14.05
CA ALA A 95 -19.56 -3.10 -13.05
C ALA A 95 -18.78 -1.90 -12.45
N GLY A 96 -18.58 -1.91 -11.14
CA GLY A 96 -17.68 -1.01 -10.44
C GLY A 96 -16.40 -1.69 -9.95
N GLN A 97 -16.47 -2.99 -9.65
CA GLN A 97 -15.32 -3.80 -9.24
C GLN A 97 -15.43 -5.20 -9.84
N ILE A 98 -14.29 -5.78 -10.23
CA ILE A 98 -14.19 -7.15 -10.73
C ILE A 98 -13.00 -7.80 -10.04
N ILE A 99 -13.24 -8.89 -9.31
CA ILE A 99 -12.22 -9.68 -8.61
C ILE A 99 -12.28 -11.11 -9.14
N ILE A 100 -11.12 -11.68 -9.47
CA ILE A 100 -11.02 -13.04 -10.00
C ILE A 100 -10.11 -13.90 -9.13
N SER A 101 -10.57 -15.11 -8.83
CA SER A 101 -9.82 -16.14 -8.12
C SER A 101 -10.28 -17.53 -8.57
N GLU A 102 -9.50 -18.60 -8.38
CA GLU A 102 -10.07 -19.93 -8.62
C GLU A 102 -11.20 -20.20 -7.61
N PHE A 103 -10.95 -19.88 -6.33
CA PHE A 103 -11.95 -19.81 -5.27
C PHE A 103 -11.64 -18.67 -4.28
N ALA A 104 -12.62 -17.85 -3.89
CA ALA A 104 -12.38 -16.69 -3.02
C ALA A 104 -11.98 -17.09 -1.58
N LEU A 105 -12.42 -18.27 -1.15
CA LEU A 105 -12.10 -18.85 0.17
C LEU A 105 -11.10 -20.01 0.07
N GLU A 106 -10.30 -20.07 -1.01
CA GLU A 106 -9.36 -21.15 -1.18
C GLU A 106 -8.38 -21.25 0.00
N ILE A 107 -8.36 -22.42 0.63
CA ILE A 107 -7.40 -22.78 1.67
C ILE A 107 -7.02 -24.24 1.46
N ASN A 108 -5.76 -24.45 1.07
CA ASN A 108 -5.17 -25.79 1.03
C ASN A 108 -4.11 -25.91 2.12
N GLN A 109 -3.97 -27.10 2.70
CA GLN A 109 -3.01 -27.36 3.76
C GLN A 109 -2.39 -28.75 3.63
N GLY A 110 -1.15 -28.91 4.06
CA GLY A 110 -0.50 -30.21 4.08
C GLY A 110 0.97 -30.17 4.48
N HIS A 111 1.53 -31.35 4.70
CA HIS A 111 2.97 -31.51 4.91
C HIS A 111 3.70 -31.60 3.58
N ILE A 112 4.83 -30.91 3.49
CA ILE A 112 5.78 -31.10 2.39
C ILE A 112 6.41 -32.50 2.53
N GLU A 113 6.37 -33.30 1.48
CA GLU A 113 7.03 -34.60 1.37
C GLU A 113 8.42 -34.45 0.71
N GLU A 114 8.48 -33.70 -0.38
CA GLU A 114 9.68 -33.54 -1.19
C GLU A 114 9.79 -32.11 -1.71
N ILE A 115 11.02 -31.63 -1.88
CA ILE A 115 11.35 -30.32 -2.47
C ILE A 115 12.42 -30.55 -3.53
N ASN A 116 12.19 -30.01 -4.72
CA ASN A 116 13.12 -30.09 -5.83
C ASN A 116 13.72 -28.73 -6.14
N PHE A 117 14.97 -28.73 -6.62
CA PHE A 117 15.69 -27.51 -7.01
C PHE A 117 15.12 -26.81 -8.24
N ASP A 118 14.16 -27.44 -8.94
CA ASP A 118 13.40 -26.83 -10.03
C ASP A 118 12.20 -25.99 -9.55
N GLY A 119 12.06 -25.79 -8.24
CA GLY A 119 10.96 -25.02 -7.64
C GLY A 119 9.68 -25.81 -7.37
N THR A 120 9.62 -27.12 -7.66
CA THR A 120 8.46 -27.94 -7.25
C THR A 120 8.56 -28.41 -5.80
N MET A 121 7.39 -28.52 -5.14
CA MET A 121 7.23 -29.18 -3.85
C MET A 121 6.12 -30.23 -3.95
N LYS A 122 6.36 -31.44 -3.44
CA LYS A 122 5.34 -32.48 -3.32
C LYS A 122 4.64 -32.38 -1.97
N ILE A 123 3.32 -32.29 -1.97
CA ILE A 123 2.52 -32.43 -0.74
C ILE A 123 2.28 -33.91 -0.47
N HIS A 124 2.52 -34.34 0.76
CA HIS A 124 2.30 -35.71 1.19
C HIS A 124 0.83 -36.12 0.99
N ASN A 125 0.59 -37.19 0.24
CA ASN A 125 -0.75 -37.62 -0.21
C ASN A 125 -1.56 -36.53 -0.96
N GLY A 126 -0.89 -35.52 -1.50
CA GLY A 126 -1.51 -34.34 -2.12
C GLY A 126 -0.96 -34.02 -3.51
N PRO A 127 -1.25 -32.82 -4.03
CA PRO A 127 -0.76 -32.39 -5.33
C PRO A 127 0.76 -32.10 -5.30
N THR A 128 1.34 -31.94 -6.49
CA THR A 128 2.61 -31.20 -6.61
C THR A 128 2.26 -29.73 -6.71
N ILE A 129 3.01 -28.86 -6.03
CA ILE A 129 2.82 -27.42 -6.08
C ILE A 129 4.09 -26.73 -6.60
N ARG A 130 3.93 -25.54 -7.17
CA ARG A 130 5.03 -24.66 -7.60
C ARG A 130 4.59 -23.21 -7.48
N ILE A 131 5.52 -22.31 -7.15
CA ILE A 131 5.23 -20.89 -6.99
C ILE A 131 5.19 -20.21 -8.37
N ASN A 132 4.21 -19.34 -8.62
CA ASN A 132 4.17 -18.44 -9.77
C ASN A 132 5.09 -17.24 -9.53
N ASP A 133 6.37 -17.48 -9.70
CA ASP A 133 7.47 -16.59 -9.33
C ASP A 133 8.27 -16.20 -10.58
N PRO A 134 7.75 -15.29 -11.43
CA PRO A 134 8.38 -14.96 -12.72
C PRO A 134 9.77 -14.32 -12.56
N ASN A 135 10.01 -13.63 -11.45
CA ASN A 135 11.27 -12.97 -11.14
C ASN A 135 12.25 -13.88 -10.38
N ALA A 136 11.89 -15.14 -10.14
CA ALA A 136 12.69 -16.14 -9.44
C ALA A 136 13.18 -15.66 -8.07
N VAL A 137 12.37 -14.92 -7.33
CA VAL A 137 12.72 -14.38 -6.00
C VAL A 137 12.62 -15.45 -4.92
N PHE A 138 11.57 -16.28 -4.93
CA PHE A 138 11.33 -17.30 -3.93
C PHE A 138 11.78 -18.71 -4.34
N SER A 139 12.02 -18.94 -5.63
CA SER A 139 12.26 -20.26 -6.21
C SER A 139 13.16 -20.20 -7.45
N ALA A 140 13.24 -21.30 -8.21
CA ALA A 140 14.00 -21.38 -9.47
C ALA A 140 13.36 -20.59 -10.65
N GLY A 141 12.20 -19.96 -10.42
CA GLY A 141 11.48 -19.19 -11.43
C GLY A 141 10.43 -20.00 -12.18
N PHE A 142 9.22 -19.45 -12.30
CA PHE A 142 8.14 -20.02 -13.11
C PHE A 142 7.11 -18.95 -13.41
N SER A 143 6.52 -18.99 -14.61
CA SER A 143 5.54 -17.98 -15.04
C SER A 143 4.27 -18.63 -15.56
N SER A 144 3.15 -18.10 -15.10
CA SER A 144 1.78 -18.36 -15.56
C SER A 144 1.01 -17.03 -15.58
N PRO A 145 -0.04 -16.87 -16.42
CA PRO A 145 -0.76 -15.60 -16.54
C PRO A 145 -1.36 -15.14 -15.20
N PHE A 146 -1.06 -13.89 -14.83
CA PHE A 146 -1.54 -13.21 -13.60
C PHE A 146 -1.34 -14.04 -12.33
N MET A 147 -1.99 -13.69 -11.21
CA MET A 147 -1.88 -14.40 -9.91
C MET A 147 -0.43 -14.80 -9.58
N VAL A 148 0.47 -13.83 -9.64
CA VAL A 148 1.89 -14.01 -9.34
C VAL A 148 2.10 -13.92 -7.83
N SER A 149 3.15 -14.55 -7.31
CA SER A 149 3.60 -14.27 -5.95
C SER A 149 4.14 -12.85 -5.89
N ASP A 150 3.71 -12.07 -4.90
CA ASP A 150 4.26 -10.74 -4.65
C ASP A 150 5.69 -10.88 -4.10
N ASP A 151 6.66 -10.38 -4.86
CA ASP A 151 8.09 -10.44 -4.56
C ASP A 151 8.62 -9.22 -3.78
N LYS A 152 7.75 -8.23 -3.51
CA LYS A 152 8.02 -7.06 -2.67
C LYS A 152 7.40 -7.22 -1.29
N SER A 153 6.14 -7.65 -1.22
CA SER A 153 5.44 -8.01 0.02
C SER A 153 5.38 -9.54 0.13
N PRO A 154 6.23 -10.18 0.95
CA PRO A 154 6.53 -11.61 0.80
C PRO A 154 5.29 -12.50 0.97
N SER A 155 4.75 -12.96 -0.16
CA SER A 155 3.62 -13.91 -0.22
C SER A 155 4.04 -15.35 0.09
N VAL A 156 5.36 -15.59 0.17
CA VAL A 156 5.98 -16.86 0.53
C VAL A 156 6.74 -16.67 1.84
N SER A 157 6.17 -17.17 2.94
CA SER A 157 6.66 -16.81 4.28
C SER A 157 6.52 -17.92 5.31
N SER A 158 7.15 -17.72 6.46
CA SER A 158 6.85 -18.45 7.69
C SER A 158 5.61 -17.86 8.38
N PHE A 159 5.15 -18.49 9.46
CA PHE A 159 3.98 -18.03 10.23
C PHE A 159 4.09 -16.56 10.68
N SER A 160 5.30 -16.15 11.09
CA SER A 160 5.61 -14.80 11.57
C SER A 160 5.85 -13.77 10.45
N GLY A 161 5.75 -14.18 9.18
CA GLY A 161 5.99 -13.31 8.02
C GLY A 161 7.44 -13.23 7.56
N PHE A 162 8.38 -13.91 8.23
CA PHE A 162 9.76 -14.01 7.72
C PHE A 162 9.77 -14.72 6.36
N PRO A 163 10.46 -14.19 5.33
CA PRO A 163 10.38 -14.71 3.96
C PRO A 163 11.02 -16.10 3.86
N MET A 164 10.36 -16.98 3.11
CA MET A 164 10.78 -18.35 2.90
C MET A 164 10.96 -18.64 1.41
N CYS A 165 11.66 -19.72 1.09
CA CYS A 165 12.06 -20.02 -0.27
C CYS A 165 12.13 -21.52 -0.54
N VAL A 166 12.00 -21.87 -1.82
CA VAL A 166 12.37 -23.18 -2.35
C VAL A 166 13.82 -23.08 -2.84
N PRO A 167 14.78 -23.85 -2.29
CA PRO A 167 16.17 -23.79 -2.72
C PRO A 167 16.32 -24.04 -4.22
N ARG A 168 17.21 -23.29 -4.87
CA ARG A 168 17.53 -23.46 -6.31
C ARG A 168 18.70 -24.42 -6.55
N SER A 169 19.45 -24.71 -5.50
CA SER A 169 20.56 -25.68 -5.50
C SER A 169 20.91 -26.09 -4.07
N ALA A 170 21.80 -27.07 -3.92
CA ALA A 170 22.30 -27.48 -2.60
C ALA A 170 23.07 -26.36 -1.86
N ASN A 171 23.64 -25.39 -2.59
CA ASN A 171 24.42 -24.28 -2.06
C ASN A 171 23.80 -22.93 -2.46
N ASP A 172 22.48 -22.80 -2.35
CA ASP A 172 21.78 -21.56 -2.67
C ASP A 172 22.16 -20.45 -1.67
N THR A 173 22.84 -19.42 -2.15
CA THR A 173 23.30 -18.29 -1.33
C THR A 173 22.17 -17.37 -0.90
N LEU A 174 21.06 -17.36 -1.63
CA LEU A 174 19.86 -16.55 -1.37
C LEU A 174 18.81 -17.32 -0.57
N CYS A 175 18.95 -18.65 -0.47
CA CYS A 175 18.09 -19.55 0.29
C CYS A 175 18.92 -20.57 1.11
N PRO A 176 19.85 -20.14 1.97
CA PRO A 176 20.85 -21.04 2.54
C PRO A 176 20.27 -21.95 3.62
N ALA A 177 20.64 -23.23 3.58
CA ALA A 177 20.28 -24.22 4.61
C ALA A 177 20.71 -23.82 6.03
N SER A 178 21.77 -23.02 6.17
CA SER A 178 22.24 -22.50 7.46
C SER A 178 21.23 -21.58 8.15
N ASN A 179 20.29 -20.99 7.39
CA ASN A 179 19.22 -20.17 7.94
C ASN A 179 18.03 -20.99 8.46
N ARG A 180 18.13 -22.33 8.40
CA ARG A 180 17.13 -23.28 8.89
C ARG A 180 17.75 -24.26 9.90
N PRO A 181 17.90 -23.86 11.18
CA PRO A 181 18.66 -24.62 12.17
C PRO A 181 17.98 -25.93 12.57
N LEU A 182 18.80 -26.92 12.90
CA LEU A 182 18.37 -28.23 13.40
C LEU A 182 18.25 -28.25 14.92
N LEU A 183 17.46 -29.19 15.45
CA LEU A 183 17.39 -29.49 16.87
C LEU A 183 18.75 -30.04 17.35
N ALA A 184 19.20 -29.60 18.53
CA ALA A 184 20.48 -30.05 19.08
C ALA A 184 20.52 -31.59 19.20
N GLY A 185 21.54 -32.22 18.61
CA GLY A 185 21.70 -33.67 18.62
C GLY A 185 20.73 -34.44 17.70
N SER A 186 20.04 -33.76 16.78
CA SER A 186 19.08 -34.37 15.85
C SER A 186 19.21 -33.77 14.44
N ASN A 187 18.80 -34.55 13.44
CA ASN A 187 18.66 -34.06 12.05
C ASN A 187 17.30 -33.40 11.79
N ALA A 188 16.43 -33.33 12.80
CA ALA A 188 15.11 -32.71 12.66
C ALA A 188 15.20 -31.17 12.75
N PRO A 189 14.46 -30.41 11.92
CA PRO A 189 14.50 -28.96 11.93
C PRO A 189 13.82 -28.36 13.17
N ARG A 190 14.36 -27.25 13.69
CA ARG A 190 13.68 -26.45 14.72
C ARG A 190 12.48 -25.75 14.12
N ARG A 191 11.36 -25.67 14.84
CA ARG A 191 10.16 -24.98 14.34
C ARG A 191 9.98 -23.56 14.86
N VAL A 192 10.59 -23.26 16.00
CA VAL A 192 10.58 -21.92 16.60
C VAL A 192 12.02 -21.52 16.89
N PHE A 193 12.47 -20.42 16.28
CA PHE A 193 13.84 -19.93 16.40
C PHE A 193 13.94 -18.48 15.92
N GLN A 194 14.97 -17.78 16.35
CA GLN A 194 15.35 -16.49 15.78
C GLN A 194 16.21 -16.72 14.53
N ALA A 195 15.96 -15.95 13.47
CA ALA A 195 16.69 -16.07 12.21
C ALA A 195 18.22 -15.98 12.41
N PRO A 196 19.00 -17.00 12.04
CA PRO A 196 20.46 -16.94 12.08
C PRO A 196 21.04 -15.77 11.27
N ASN A 197 20.49 -15.54 10.07
CA ASN A 197 20.75 -14.33 9.30
C ASN A 197 19.41 -13.72 8.85
N PRO A 198 19.00 -12.58 9.43
CA PRO A 198 17.72 -11.98 9.12
C PRO A 198 17.70 -11.28 7.74
N MET A 199 18.85 -11.14 7.05
CA MET A 199 18.98 -10.53 5.72
C MET A 199 18.82 -11.54 4.57
N LEU A 200 18.61 -12.81 4.88
CA LEU A 200 18.45 -13.89 3.91
C LEU A 200 17.17 -14.67 4.19
N MET A 201 16.52 -15.19 3.16
CA MET A 201 15.37 -16.08 3.32
C MET A 201 15.75 -17.41 3.99
N ALA A 202 14.75 -18.12 4.54
CA ALA A 202 14.92 -19.46 5.09
C ALA A 202 14.27 -20.50 4.18
N PRO A 203 14.94 -21.62 3.88
CA PRO A 203 14.36 -22.66 3.03
C PRO A 203 13.18 -23.37 3.72
N PHE A 204 12.15 -23.70 2.94
CA PHE A 204 11.21 -24.75 3.32
C PHE A 204 11.94 -26.09 3.41
N LEU A 205 11.43 -26.99 4.26
CA LEU A 205 11.95 -28.35 4.41
C LEU A 205 10.84 -29.40 4.33
N PRO A 206 11.14 -30.63 3.89
CA PRO A 206 10.27 -31.76 4.11
C PRO A 206 9.80 -31.87 5.56
N GLY A 207 8.50 -32.05 5.76
CA GLY A 207 7.84 -32.09 7.07
C GLY A 207 7.30 -30.73 7.56
N ASP A 208 7.65 -29.60 6.93
CA ASP A 208 6.97 -28.34 7.17
C ASP A 208 5.49 -28.47 6.78
N PHE A 209 4.61 -27.87 7.59
CA PHE A 209 3.16 -27.87 7.38
C PHE A 209 2.82 -26.50 6.85
N ILE A 210 2.41 -26.46 5.59
CA ILE A 210 2.16 -25.23 4.87
C ILE A 210 0.67 -25.06 4.61
N GLN A 211 0.23 -23.81 4.60
CA GLN A 211 -1.00 -23.38 3.96
C GLN A 211 -0.62 -22.73 2.63
N TYR A 212 -1.39 -22.97 1.58
CA TYR A 212 -1.11 -22.43 0.26
C TYR A 212 -2.40 -22.12 -0.50
N LYS A 213 -2.30 -21.13 -1.39
CA LYS A 213 -3.35 -20.72 -2.33
C LYS A 213 -2.77 -20.64 -3.73
N GLY A 214 -3.57 -20.99 -4.71
CA GLY A 214 -3.12 -21.11 -6.08
C GLY A 214 -4.25 -21.42 -7.04
N PHE A 215 -3.88 -21.95 -8.19
CA PHE A 215 -4.85 -22.46 -9.14
C PHE A 215 -4.37 -23.75 -9.81
N ARG A 216 -5.34 -24.58 -10.20
CA ARG A 216 -5.07 -25.87 -10.86
C ARG A 216 -4.53 -25.64 -12.28
N ALA A 217 -3.39 -26.26 -12.56
CA ALA A 217 -2.82 -26.40 -13.90
C ALA A 217 -2.88 -27.87 -14.37
N PRO A 218 -2.63 -28.15 -15.66
CA PRO A 218 -2.54 -29.52 -16.16
C PRO A 218 -1.55 -30.39 -15.34
N ASN A 219 -1.72 -31.71 -15.39
CA ASN A 219 -0.88 -32.70 -14.70
C ASN A 219 -0.93 -32.65 -13.16
N ASN A 220 -2.03 -32.16 -12.58
CA ASN A 220 -2.25 -32.14 -11.13
C ASN A 220 -1.19 -31.31 -10.37
N VAL A 221 -0.72 -30.24 -11.02
CA VAL A 221 0.14 -29.23 -10.42
C VAL A 221 -0.74 -28.06 -9.97
N LEU A 222 -0.59 -27.63 -8.72
CA LEU A 222 -1.14 -26.35 -8.26
C LEU A 222 -0.09 -25.25 -8.42
N ILE A 223 -0.46 -24.16 -9.09
CA ILE A 223 0.37 -22.98 -9.27
C ILE A 223 0.02 -21.99 -8.17
N CYS A 224 0.91 -21.83 -7.20
CA CYS A 224 0.68 -21.06 -5.99
C CYS A 224 1.15 -19.61 -6.14
N TYR A 225 0.34 -18.67 -5.68
CA TYR A 225 0.74 -17.27 -5.50
C TYR A 225 1.04 -16.94 -4.03
N GLU A 226 0.56 -17.75 -3.09
CA GLU A 226 0.78 -17.56 -1.64
C GLU A 226 1.12 -18.91 -0.99
N ILE A 227 2.16 -18.95 -0.15
CA ILE A 227 2.53 -20.11 0.68
C ILE A 227 3.02 -19.64 2.05
N VAL A 228 2.41 -20.17 3.11
CA VAL A 228 2.79 -19.87 4.50
C VAL A 228 3.14 -21.16 5.23
N ALA A 229 4.34 -21.27 5.80
CA ALA A 229 4.67 -22.33 6.76
C ALA A 229 4.06 -22.07 8.13
N TRP A 230 2.87 -22.64 8.36
CA TRP A 230 2.08 -22.44 9.57
C TRP A 230 2.71 -23.01 10.83
N ASN A 231 3.51 -24.06 10.70
CA ASN A 231 4.20 -24.68 11.83
C ASN A 231 5.64 -24.18 12.03
N VAL A 232 6.08 -23.17 11.27
CA VAL A 232 7.41 -22.57 11.38
C VAL A 232 7.26 -21.12 11.80
N GLN A 233 7.86 -20.77 12.94
CA GLN A 233 7.92 -19.41 13.44
C GLN A 233 9.38 -18.94 13.49
N ILE A 234 9.69 -17.93 12.67
CA ILE A 234 11.02 -17.34 12.58
C ILE A 234 10.94 -15.90 13.08
N THR A 235 11.58 -15.61 14.21
CA THR A 235 11.58 -14.27 14.78
C THR A 235 12.82 -13.48 14.37
N THR A 236 12.70 -12.15 14.37
CA THR A 236 13.82 -11.21 14.24
C THR A 236 13.89 -10.33 15.49
N VAL A 237 14.99 -9.58 15.63
CA VAL A 237 15.17 -8.58 16.68
C VAL A 237 15.80 -7.35 16.03
N GLY A 238 15.16 -6.20 16.14
CA GLY A 238 15.63 -5.00 15.46
C GLY A 238 15.43 -5.08 13.95
N LYS A 239 16.17 -4.27 13.18
CA LYS A 239 16.15 -4.33 11.72
C LYS A 239 16.96 -5.54 11.19
N PRO A 240 16.46 -6.31 10.20
CA PRO A 240 15.16 -6.16 9.54
C PRO A 240 14.01 -6.82 10.33
N THR A 241 12.81 -6.27 10.15
CA THR A 241 11.55 -6.85 10.66
C THR A 241 10.61 -7.10 9.49
N TYR A 242 9.92 -8.23 9.49
CA TYR A 242 8.98 -8.59 8.42
C TYR A 242 7.54 -8.51 8.91
N ILE A 243 6.65 -8.11 8.02
CA ILE A 243 5.21 -8.04 8.23
C ILE A 243 4.55 -9.04 7.29
N ARG A 244 3.54 -9.76 7.77
CA ARG A 244 2.62 -10.54 6.93
C ARG A 244 1.22 -9.98 7.09
N GLY A 245 0.63 -9.48 6.01
CA GLY A 245 -0.79 -9.17 5.93
C GLY A 245 -1.61 -10.45 5.75
N GLU A 246 -2.62 -10.67 6.57
CA GLU A 246 -3.55 -11.79 6.43
C GLU A 246 -4.93 -11.34 5.92
N LEU A 247 -5.35 -10.13 6.30
CA LEU A 247 -6.65 -9.60 5.93
C LEU A 247 -6.60 -8.07 5.75
N ALA A 248 -7.18 -7.61 4.65
CA ALA A 248 -7.63 -6.24 4.44
C ALA A 248 -9.10 -6.30 3.99
N LEU A 249 -10.01 -6.01 4.92
CA LEU A 249 -11.44 -5.97 4.69
C LEU A 249 -11.91 -4.53 4.91
N LEU A 250 -12.53 -3.93 3.89
CA LEU A 250 -13.04 -2.57 3.96
C LEU A 250 -14.56 -2.55 4.06
N GLY A 251 -15.08 -1.97 5.15
CA GLY A 251 -16.49 -1.64 5.29
C GLY A 251 -16.79 -0.30 4.66
N ILE A 252 -17.70 -0.28 3.67
CA ILE A 252 -17.98 0.90 2.84
C ILE A 252 -19.08 1.74 3.46
N TYR A 253 -18.72 2.97 3.79
CA TYR A 253 -19.60 3.96 4.40
C TYR A 253 -20.77 4.29 3.49
N SER A 254 -21.96 4.37 4.10
CA SER A 254 -23.16 4.88 3.47
C SER A 254 -23.76 6.01 4.32
N PRO A 255 -24.17 7.13 3.71
CA PRO A 255 -24.94 8.17 4.41
C PRO A 255 -26.39 7.75 4.68
N ASP A 256 -26.84 6.62 4.14
CA ASP A 256 -28.20 6.11 4.35
C ASP A 256 -28.36 5.51 5.76
N THR A 257 -29.18 6.17 6.58
CA THR A 257 -29.49 5.75 7.94
C THR A 257 -30.28 4.44 8.04
N SER A 258 -30.79 3.92 6.92
CA SER A 258 -31.48 2.64 6.83
C SER A 258 -30.55 1.48 6.49
N THR A 259 -29.24 1.70 6.54
CA THR A 259 -28.21 0.70 6.26
C THR A 259 -27.36 0.37 7.48
N GLU A 260 -26.87 -0.86 7.53
CA GLU A 260 -25.78 -1.30 8.40
C GLU A 260 -24.47 -1.28 7.62
N VAL A 261 -23.41 -0.78 8.26
CA VAL A 261 -22.07 -0.69 7.68
C VAL A 261 -21.11 -1.52 8.52
N ALA A 262 -20.34 -2.39 7.86
CA ALA A 262 -19.32 -3.20 8.51
C ALA A 262 -18.12 -2.37 8.99
N ASP A 263 -17.41 -2.89 10.00
CA ASP A 263 -16.11 -2.32 10.38
C ASP A 263 -15.05 -2.58 9.30
N THR A 264 -14.14 -1.64 9.11
CA THR A 264 -12.90 -1.91 8.38
C THR A 264 -11.92 -2.67 9.28
N ARG A 265 -11.32 -3.75 8.78
CA ARG A 265 -10.43 -4.65 9.55
C ARG A 265 -9.14 -4.94 8.81
N PHE A 266 -8.02 -4.81 9.53
CA PHE A 266 -6.70 -5.24 9.08
C PHE A 266 -6.10 -6.23 10.08
N ILE A 267 -5.61 -7.36 9.59
CA ILE A 267 -4.99 -8.41 10.42
C ILE A 267 -3.65 -8.78 9.83
N GLY A 268 -2.66 -8.98 10.69
CA GLY A 268 -1.40 -9.54 10.28
C GLY A 268 -0.51 -9.98 11.44
N TYR A 269 0.72 -10.29 11.09
CA TYR A 269 1.76 -10.79 11.99
C TYR A 269 3.08 -10.07 11.76
N THR A 270 3.96 -10.07 12.75
CA THR A 270 5.34 -9.55 12.63
C THR A 270 6.40 -10.57 13.07
N SER A 271 7.59 -10.49 12.47
CA SER A 271 8.74 -11.29 12.91
C SER A 271 9.36 -10.77 14.21
N ASP A 272 9.19 -9.49 14.53
CA ASP A 272 9.66 -8.88 15.77
C ASP A 272 8.45 -8.49 16.65
N PRO A 273 8.32 -9.05 17.87
CA PRO A 273 7.21 -8.74 18.77
C PRO A 273 7.25 -7.33 19.38
N THR A 274 8.34 -6.59 19.21
CA THR A 274 8.55 -5.27 19.86
C THR A 274 8.12 -4.09 18.99
N VAL A 275 7.75 -4.34 17.73
CA VAL A 275 7.37 -3.28 16.80
C VAL A 275 5.87 -3.03 16.82
N THR A 276 5.50 -1.79 16.54
CA THR A 276 4.12 -1.44 16.16
C THR A 276 4.02 -1.36 14.64
N VAL A 277 2.79 -1.53 14.12
CA VAL A 277 2.51 -1.46 12.68
C VAL A 277 1.60 -0.26 12.42
N SER A 278 2.07 0.75 11.69
CA SER A 278 1.19 1.80 11.15
C SER A 278 0.49 1.32 9.90
N ILE A 279 -0.70 1.86 9.64
CA ILE A 279 -1.53 1.52 8.47
C ILE A 279 -1.84 2.82 7.73
N THR A 280 -1.41 2.91 6.48
CA THR A 280 -1.66 4.05 5.59
C THR A 280 -2.42 3.61 4.34
N ALA A 281 -3.33 4.45 3.86
CA ALA A 281 -3.92 4.34 2.53
C ALA A 281 -2.94 4.96 1.52
N ILE A 282 -2.73 4.29 0.41
CA ILE A 282 -1.95 4.79 -0.73
C ILE A 282 -2.93 5.53 -1.66
N ASP A 283 -2.93 6.86 -1.60
CA ASP A 283 -3.73 7.73 -2.46
C ASP A 283 -2.90 8.14 -3.68
N ILE A 284 -3.44 8.00 -4.89
CA ILE A 284 -2.70 8.24 -6.15
C ILE A 284 -3.18 9.54 -6.81
N ASP A 285 -2.24 10.38 -7.26
CA ASP A 285 -2.57 11.53 -8.11
C ASP A 285 -2.95 11.06 -9.53
N PRO A 286 -4.15 11.43 -10.03
CA PRO A 286 -4.64 10.93 -11.31
C PRO A 286 -3.93 11.52 -12.55
N CYS A 287 -3.11 12.56 -12.40
CA CYS A 287 -2.35 13.15 -13.50
C CYS A 287 -0.89 12.75 -13.50
N THR A 288 -0.26 12.64 -12.32
CA THR A 288 1.18 12.34 -12.21
C THR A 288 1.48 10.90 -11.83
N GLY A 289 0.52 10.19 -11.23
CA GLY A 289 0.76 8.86 -10.67
C GLY A 289 1.51 8.90 -9.34
N GLU A 290 1.75 10.10 -8.79
CA GLU A 290 2.44 10.27 -7.52
C GLU A 290 1.59 9.67 -6.38
N GLU A 291 2.20 8.76 -5.63
CA GLU A 291 1.60 8.16 -4.44
C GLU A 291 1.79 9.08 -3.23
N THR A 292 0.71 9.28 -2.48
CA THR A 292 0.72 9.96 -1.20
C THR A 292 0.12 9.06 -0.14
N GLU A 293 0.67 9.12 1.06
CA GLU A 293 0.20 8.28 2.17
C GLU A 293 -0.67 9.06 3.14
N ARG A 294 -1.86 8.51 3.40
CA ARG A 294 -2.79 9.00 4.41
C ARG A 294 -2.88 8.01 5.55
N SER A 295 -2.68 8.45 6.79
CA SER A 295 -2.80 7.59 7.96
C SER A 295 -4.24 7.11 8.14
N ILE A 296 -4.40 5.81 8.39
CA ILE A 296 -5.69 5.13 8.57
C ILE A 296 -5.80 4.52 9.97
N GLY A 297 -4.69 4.06 10.54
CA GLY A 297 -4.66 3.62 11.94
C GLY A 297 -3.34 2.95 12.34
N VAL A 298 -3.39 2.22 13.45
CA VAL A 298 -2.27 1.44 13.99
C VAL A 298 -2.76 0.04 14.28
N GLY A 299 -2.00 -0.96 13.85
CA GLY A 299 -2.14 -2.35 14.26
C GLY A 299 -1.87 -2.48 15.76
N GLN A 300 -2.90 -2.87 16.49
CA GLN A 300 -2.81 -3.10 17.92
C GLN A 300 -2.33 -4.52 18.16
N GLU A 301 -1.24 -4.67 18.91
CA GLU A 301 -0.75 -5.98 19.29
C GLU A 301 -1.86 -6.79 20.00
N ARG A 302 -1.95 -8.08 19.66
CA ARG A 302 -2.79 -9.08 20.32
C ARG A 302 -1.84 -10.12 20.89
N PRO A 303 -1.50 -10.09 22.20
CA PRO A 303 -0.76 -11.15 22.85
C PRO A 303 -1.77 -12.25 23.08
N GLU A 304 -2.04 -13.00 22.03
CA GLU A 304 -2.68 -14.27 22.17
C GLU A 304 -1.70 -15.18 22.91
N ALA A 305 -2.21 -16.05 23.78
CA ALA A 305 -1.41 -17.08 24.40
C ALA A 305 -0.73 -17.90 23.28
N GLY A 306 0.61 -17.87 23.22
CA GLY A 306 1.37 -18.59 22.20
C GLY A 306 2.43 -17.79 21.43
N GLY A 307 2.60 -16.48 21.68
CA GLY A 307 3.73 -15.72 21.14
C GLY A 307 3.69 -15.49 19.63
N ARG A 308 2.49 -15.38 19.06
CA ARG A 308 2.27 -15.32 17.60
C ARG A 308 2.63 -14.00 16.93
N ASN A 309 2.89 -12.94 17.71
CA ASN A 309 3.18 -11.59 17.20
C ASN A 309 2.07 -11.03 16.28
N LYS A 310 0.81 -11.31 16.63
CA LYS A 310 -0.35 -10.86 15.86
C LYS A 310 -0.66 -9.40 16.16
N TRP A 311 -1.05 -8.66 15.13
CA TRP A 311 -1.64 -7.33 15.26
C TRP A 311 -3.02 -7.27 14.58
N LEU A 312 -3.87 -6.38 15.06
CA LEU A 312 -5.21 -6.14 14.53
C LEU A 312 -5.51 -4.64 14.59
N ALA A 313 -6.02 -4.09 13.50
CA ALA A 313 -6.73 -2.81 13.51
C ALA A 313 -8.20 -3.02 13.18
N ARG A 314 -9.08 -2.33 13.92
CA ARG A 314 -10.51 -2.21 13.59
C ARG A 314 -10.88 -0.75 13.60
N LEU A 315 -11.48 -0.30 12.51
CA LEU A 315 -11.85 1.08 12.28
C LEU A 315 -13.36 1.15 12.08
N ASP A 316 -13.96 2.17 12.67
CA ASP A 316 -15.39 2.42 12.60
C ASP A 316 -15.82 2.71 11.16
N GLY A 317 -16.68 1.87 10.60
CA GLY A 317 -17.22 2.05 9.24
C GLY A 317 -18.29 3.14 9.15
N THR A 318 -18.78 3.66 10.28
CA THR A 318 -19.87 4.66 10.30
C THR A 318 -19.40 6.09 10.08
N ALA A 319 -18.09 6.32 9.99
CA ALA A 319 -17.53 7.62 9.68
C ALA A 319 -17.24 7.75 8.17
N PRO A 320 -17.58 8.87 7.52
CA PRO A 320 -17.17 9.14 6.15
C PRO A 320 -15.65 9.03 6.01
N THR A 321 -15.20 8.28 5.00
CA THR A 321 -13.78 8.12 4.68
C THR A 321 -13.61 7.94 3.17
N THR A 322 -12.37 8.08 2.70
CA THR A 322 -11.97 7.80 1.31
C THR A 322 -11.23 6.48 1.27
N TYR A 323 -11.56 5.66 0.27
CA TYR A 323 -11.01 4.32 0.08
C TYR A 323 -10.10 4.28 -1.14
N THR A 324 -9.02 3.52 -1.01
CA THR A 324 -8.09 3.21 -2.09
C THR A 324 -8.00 1.69 -2.25
N ARG A 325 -7.40 1.22 -3.34
CA ARG A 325 -7.24 -0.21 -3.65
C ARG A 325 -6.12 -0.89 -2.86
N GLU A 326 -5.18 -0.12 -2.30
CA GLU A 326 -3.96 -0.62 -1.66
C GLU A 326 -3.64 0.12 -0.35
N TYR A 327 -3.21 -0.64 0.66
CA TYR A 327 -2.84 -0.10 1.97
C TYR A 327 -1.42 -0.55 2.33
N ARG A 328 -0.61 0.37 2.83
CA ARG A 328 0.73 0.05 3.33
C ARG A 328 0.66 -0.20 4.83
N PHE A 329 1.33 -1.27 5.26
CA PHE A 329 1.66 -1.55 6.64
C PHE A 329 3.13 -1.25 6.84
N ALA A 330 3.49 -0.46 7.85
CA ALA A 330 4.89 -0.13 8.12
C ALA A 330 5.26 -0.38 9.58
N ALA A 331 6.38 -1.06 9.81
CA ALA A 331 6.93 -1.32 11.13
C ALA A 331 7.55 -0.05 11.71
N SER A 332 7.42 0.16 13.02
CA SER A 332 8.01 1.30 13.72
C SER A 332 9.54 1.33 13.72
N LEU A 333 10.19 0.25 13.29
CA LEU A 333 11.63 0.26 13.09
C LEU A 333 12.04 0.80 11.73
N GLY A 334 11.14 0.91 10.76
CA GLY A 334 11.44 1.35 9.39
C GLY A 334 11.82 0.21 8.47
N THR A 335 12.12 0.56 7.22
CA THR A 335 12.40 -0.41 6.17
C THR A 335 13.89 -0.74 6.05
N GLN A 336 14.18 -1.86 5.40
CA GLN A 336 15.52 -2.25 4.99
C GLN A 336 15.43 -3.23 3.81
N GLU A 337 16.12 -2.92 2.71
CA GLU A 337 16.27 -3.85 1.61
C GLU A 337 17.21 -4.99 1.99
N THR A 338 16.75 -6.22 1.75
CA THR A 338 17.47 -7.45 2.08
C THR A 338 18.37 -7.89 0.94
N THR A 339 19.27 -8.84 1.19
CA THR A 339 20.11 -9.43 0.12
C THR A 339 19.27 -10.11 -0.98
N ASN A 340 18.01 -10.42 -0.68
CA ASN A 340 17.05 -11.03 -1.60
C ASN A 340 16.26 -10.02 -2.44
N GLY A 341 16.48 -8.70 -2.27
CA GLY A 341 15.69 -7.66 -2.95
C GLY A 341 14.29 -7.44 -2.37
N ILE A 342 14.00 -8.05 -1.20
CA ILE A 342 12.76 -7.83 -0.44
C ILE A 342 12.96 -6.61 0.46
N VAL A 343 12.01 -5.68 0.42
CA VAL A 343 11.98 -4.52 1.33
C VAL A 343 11.32 -4.96 2.64
N SER A 344 12.12 -5.26 3.65
CA SER A 344 11.62 -5.54 4.99
C SER A 344 11.08 -4.27 5.63
N GLY A 345 10.27 -4.42 6.68
CA GLY A 345 9.70 -3.32 7.46
C GLY A 345 8.42 -2.75 6.87
N GLU A 346 8.02 -3.19 5.68
CA GLU A 346 6.77 -2.82 5.04
C GLU A 346 6.04 -4.01 4.43
N TYR A 347 4.76 -3.81 4.13
CA TYR A 347 3.92 -4.73 3.40
C TYR A 347 2.81 -3.93 2.71
N ILE A 348 2.66 -4.06 1.40
CA ILE A 348 1.55 -3.46 0.65
C ILE A 348 0.48 -4.53 0.47
N MET A 349 -0.72 -4.25 0.96
CA MET A 349 -1.85 -5.17 0.87
C MET A 349 -2.90 -4.63 -0.11
N PRO A 350 -3.18 -5.35 -1.22
CA PRO A 350 -4.34 -5.06 -2.03
C PRO A 350 -5.63 -5.47 -1.30
N VAL A 351 -6.71 -4.75 -1.55
CA VAL A 351 -8.01 -5.04 -0.96
C VAL A 351 -8.79 -6.00 -1.85
N LEU A 352 -9.04 -7.20 -1.35
CA LEU A 352 -9.82 -8.24 -2.02
C LEU A 352 -11.23 -8.39 -1.43
N GLU A 353 -11.53 -7.72 -0.32
CA GLU A 353 -12.81 -7.85 0.38
C GLU A 353 -13.41 -6.47 0.69
N TRP A 354 -14.49 -6.16 -0.03
CA TRP A 354 -15.22 -4.91 0.04
C TRP A 354 -16.64 -5.18 0.51
N ILE A 355 -16.97 -4.74 1.73
CA ILE A 355 -18.28 -4.95 2.32
C ILE A 355 -19.15 -3.72 2.09
N GLN A 356 -20.03 -3.83 1.10
CA GLN A 356 -21.03 -2.81 0.77
C GLN A 356 -22.06 -2.67 1.91
N PRO A 357 -22.73 -1.50 2.03
CA PRO A 357 -23.75 -1.30 3.07
C PRO A 357 -24.90 -2.30 2.91
N GLU A 358 -25.35 -2.87 4.02
CA GLU A 358 -26.44 -3.84 4.06
C GLU A 358 -27.75 -3.17 4.49
N GLN A 359 -28.87 -3.67 4.00
CA GLN A 359 -30.18 -3.13 4.34
C GLN A 359 -30.57 -3.51 5.78
N LEU A 360 -30.83 -2.50 6.63
CA LEU A 360 -31.24 -2.70 8.02
C LEU A 360 -32.76 -2.82 8.19
N VAL A 361 -33.55 -2.29 7.25
CA VAL A 361 -35.02 -2.23 7.34
C VAL A 361 -35.65 -3.25 6.39
N PRO A 362 -36.32 -4.31 6.88
CA PRO A 362 -36.96 -5.29 6.00
C PRO A 362 -38.04 -4.68 5.10
N GLY A 363 -38.10 -5.13 3.83
CA GLY A 363 -39.20 -4.82 2.90
C GLY A 363 -39.07 -3.52 2.11
N VAL A 364 -37.94 -2.80 2.23
CA VAL A 364 -37.58 -1.70 1.31
C VAL A 364 -36.63 -2.19 0.21
N GLU A 365 -36.33 -1.35 -0.77
CA GLU A 365 -35.32 -1.67 -1.79
C GLU A 365 -33.93 -1.75 -1.16
N PRO A 366 -33.05 -2.67 -1.60
CA PRO A 366 -31.66 -2.72 -1.15
C PRO A 366 -30.93 -1.39 -1.43
N PRO A 367 -30.00 -0.98 -0.55
CA PRO A 367 -29.21 0.22 -0.77
C PRO A 367 -28.28 0.04 -1.97
N VAL A 368 -28.03 1.14 -2.69
CA VAL A 368 -27.06 1.18 -3.79
C VAL A 368 -25.65 0.85 -3.30
N ASN A 369 -24.88 0.11 -4.11
CA ASN A 369 -23.46 -0.09 -3.85
C ASN A 369 -22.73 1.27 -3.98
N GLN A 370 -21.91 1.60 -2.99
CA GLN A 370 -21.26 2.90 -2.87
C GLN A 370 -19.87 2.88 -3.53
N PHE A 371 -19.68 3.69 -4.57
CA PHE A 371 -18.41 3.84 -5.28
C PHE A 371 -17.85 5.27 -5.18
N ALA A 372 -18.66 6.25 -4.79
CA ALA A 372 -18.30 7.67 -4.73
C ALA A 372 -17.09 7.99 -3.83
N ALA A 373 -16.84 7.17 -2.80
CA ALA A 373 -15.72 7.35 -1.88
C ALA A 373 -14.46 6.57 -2.28
N MET A 374 -14.50 5.81 -3.38
CA MET A 374 -13.38 5.03 -3.89
C MET A 374 -12.54 5.90 -4.84
N SER A 375 -11.42 6.44 -4.35
CA SER A 375 -10.58 7.39 -5.09
C SER A 375 -10.08 6.81 -6.41
N HIS A 376 -9.61 5.56 -6.38
CA HIS A 376 -9.14 4.84 -7.57
C HIS A 376 -10.21 4.68 -8.67
N LEU A 377 -11.52 4.66 -8.32
CA LEU A 377 -12.60 4.58 -9.31
C LEU A 377 -13.09 5.96 -9.78
N THR A 378 -13.13 6.94 -8.86
CA THR A 378 -13.66 8.29 -9.12
C THR A 378 -12.63 9.26 -9.69
N ARG A 379 -11.34 9.01 -9.45
CA ARG A 379 -10.22 9.82 -9.92
C ARG A 379 -9.41 9.11 -11.00
N GLY A 380 -9.34 7.79 -10.96
CA GLY A 380 -8.39 7.01 -11.73
C GLY A 380 -7.11 6.76 -10.93
N VAL A 381 -6.13 6.15 -11.59
CA VAL A 381 -4.88 5.65 -10.95
C VAL A 381 -3.63 6.22 -11.63
N GLY A 382 -3.79 7.27 -12.43
CA GLY A 382 -2.68 7.99 -13.01
C GLY A 382 -2.09 7.35 -14.28
N PRO A 383 -0.98 7.90 -14.79
CA PRO A 383 -0.21 7.31 -15.88
C PRO A 383 0.39 5.95 -15.48
N ASP A 384 0.38 5.00 -16.41
CA ASP A 384 1.19 3.79 -16.33
C ASP A 384 2.63 4.03 -16.84
N GLU A 385 3.44 2.96 -16.86
CA GLU A 385 4.84 3.01 -17.33
C GLU A 385 4.99 3.47 -18.79
N ASP A 386 3.96 3.27 -19.61
CA ASP A 386 3.90 3.71 -21.01
C ASP A 386 3.39 5.15 -21.16
N GLY A 387 3.04 5.81 -20.05
CA GLY A 387 2.47 7.16 -20.01
C GLY A 387 0.97 7.22 -20.32
N ASN A 388 0.27 6.09 -20.38
CA ASN A 388 -1.18 6.07 -20.60
C ASN A 388 -1.92 6.43 -19.30
N ILE A 389 -2.79 7.43 -19.34
CA ILE A 389 -3.50 7.93 -18.15
C ILE A 389 -4.78 7.13 -17.87
N TRP A 390 -4.77 6.34 -16.81
CA TRP A 390 -5.93 5.61 -16.32
C TRP A 390 -6.86 6.51 -15.52
N GLY A 391 -7.94 6.95 -16.16
CA GLY A 391 -8.94 7.86 -15.57
C GLY A 391 -10.03 7.16 -14.75
N PRO A 392 -11.07 7.91 -14.33
CA PRO A 392 -12.24 7.35 -13.67
C PRO A 392 -12.99 6.34 -14.55
N LEU A 393 -13.78 5.47 -13.93
CA LEU A 393 -14.64 4.54 -14.68
C LEU A 393 -15.64 5.29 -15.58
N GLN A 394 -15.78 4.85 -16.83
CA GLN A 394 -16.69 5.45 -17.80
C GLN A 394 -17.45 4.40 -18.64
N PRO A 395 -18.80 4.31 -18.57
CA PRO A 395 -19.69 5.06 -17.67
C PRO A 395 -19.43 4.74 -16.18
N PHE A 396 -19.73 5.68 -15.29
CA PHE A 396 -19.54 5.48 -13.86
C PHE A 396 -20.69 4.62 -13.29
N PRO A 397 -20.41 3.63 -12.40
CA PRO A 397 -21.40 2.68 -11.90
C PRO A 397 -22.32 3.26 -10.81
N GLN A 398 -22.52 4.58 -10.75
CA GLN A 398 -23.37 5.24 -9.76
C GLN A 398 -23.81 6.62 -10.25
N SER A 399 -25.11 6.90 -10.22
CA SER A 399 -25.71 8.18 -10.57
C SER A 399 -25.34 9.28 -9.60
N GLY A 400 -25.22 10.51 -10.12
CA GLY A 400 -24.99 11.71 -9.30
C GLY A 400 -23.57 11.86 -8.73
N VAL A 401 -22.64 10.94 -9.04
CA VAL A 401 -21.24 11.03 -8.62
C VAL A 401 -20.46 11.96 -9.53
N THR A 402 -19.76 12.92 -8.95
CA THR A 402 -18.80 13.76 -9.68
C THR A 402 -17.47 13.02 -9.77
N VAL A 403 -17.01 12.77 -10.99
CA VAL A 403 -15.71 12.13 -11.27
C VAL A 403 -14.67 13.15 -11.71
N PHE A 404 -13.40 12.82 -11.52
CA PHE A 404 -12.28 13.66 -11.92
C PHE A 404 -12.26 13.86 -13.45
N ASN A 405 -11.89 15.05 -13.91
CA ASN A 405 -11.79 15.33 -15.34
C ASN A 405 -10.34 15.19 -15.82
N ILE A 406 -10.00 14.05 -16.43
CA ILE A 406 -8.65 13.79 -16.93
C ILE A 406 -8.15 14.80 -17.97
N SER A 407 -9.03 15.55 -18.64
CA SER A 407 -8.61 16.59 -19.59
C SER A 407 -7.91 17.78 -18.91
N THR A 408 -7.95 17.88 -17.58
CA THR A 408 -7.17 18.87 -16.82
C THR A 408 -5.72 18.45 -16.61
N CYS A 409 -5.37 17.19 -16.88
CA CYS A 409 -3.99 16.75 -16.84
C CYS A 409 -3.22 17.36 -18.02
N THR A 410 -2.05 17.92 -17.74
CA THR A 410 -1.16 18.37 -18.83
C THR A 410 -0.57 17.13 -19.51
N PRO A 411 -0.37 17.13 -20.85
CA PRO A 411 0.30 16.02 -21.52
C PRO A 411 1.73 15.97 -21.00
N THR A 412 2.00 15.08 -20.06
CA THR A 412 3.35 14.63 -19.77
C THR A 412 3.79 13.83 -20.99
N GLY A 413 4.82 14.31 -21.70
CA GLY A 413 5.62 13.42 -22.56
C GLY A 413 6.10 12.23 -21.73
N PRO A 414 6.39 11.06 -22.33
CA PRO A 414 6.46 9.76 -21.66
C PRO A 414 7.08 9.90 -20.28
N GLY A 415 6.19 9.99 -19.29
CA GLY A 415 6.54 10.24 -17.91
C GLY A 415 6.95 8.91 -17.37
N THR A 416 8.24 8.77 -17.05
CA THR A 416 8.76 7.69 -16.24
C THR A 416 7.83 7.47 -15.06
N GLY A 417 7.09 6.35 -15.08
CA GLY A 417 6.46 5.82 -13.88
C GLY A 417 7.50 5.85 -12.77
N GLY A 418 7.16 6.43 -11.64
CA GLY A 418 7.97 6.36 -10.43
C GLY A 418 7.99 4.93 -9.95
N GLY A 419 8.77 4.06 -10.60
CA GLY A 419 9.20 2.82 -10.02
C GLY A 419 9.89 3.17 -8.71
N GLY A 420 9.45 2.54 -7.62
CA GLY A 420 10.09 2.68 -6.33
C GLY A 420 11.59 2.43 -6.48
N GLU A 421 12.39 3.47 -6.36
CA GLU A 421 13.85 3.36 -6.35
C GLU A 421 14.26 2.63 -5.07
N GLU A 422 14.68 1.38 -5.28
CA GLU A 422 15.86 0.70 -4.74
C GLU A 422 16.51 1.38 -3.52
N GLY A 423 16.57 0.63 -2.41
CA GLY A 423 17.07 1.10 -1.13
C GLY A 423 18.58 1.28 -1.12
N ASP A 424 19.03 2.53 -1.12
CA ASP A 424 20.39 2.90 -0.69
C ASP A 424 20.47 2.80 0.85
N PRO A 425 21.56 2.27 1.47
CA PRO A 425 21.63 2.04 2.90
C PRO A 425 21.52 3.35 3.70
N GLU A 426 20.56 3.39 4.62
CA GLU A 426 20.27 4.53 5.49
C GLU A 426 21.50 5.05 6.26
N THR A 427 21.72 6.37 6.17
CA THR A 427 22.34 7.17 7.24
C THR A 427 21.34 8.25 7.65
N PRO A 428 21.10 8.52 8.95
CA PRO A 428 19.98 9.36 9.39
C PRO A 428 20.27 10.85 9.19
N ALA A 429 19.88 11.39 8.05
CA ALA A 429 19.70 12.83 7.82
C ALA A 429 18.46 13.03 6.94
N PRO A 430 17.64 14.08 7.17
CA PRO A 430 16.51 14.36 6.32
C PRO A 430 17.01 14.65 4.89
N ARG A 431 16.42 13.96 3.90
CA ARG A 431 16.81 14.00 2.49
C ARG A 431 15.59 14.35 1.63
N ILE A 432 15.80 15.19 0.62
CA ILE A 432 14.83 15.42 -0.46
C ILE A 432 15.52 15.11 -1.79
N GLN A 433 14.83 14.36 -2.66
CA GLN A 433 15.31 13.93 -3.98
C GLN A 433 14.42 14.51 -5.08
N ALA A 434 15.02 14.96 -6.18
CA ALA A 434 14.32 15.29 -7.40
C ALA A 434 15.06 14.73 -8.62
N THR A 435 14.32 14.15 -9.55
CA THR A 435 14.81 13.69 -10.85
C THR A 435 14.63 14.82 -11.87
N ILE A 436 15.70 15.13 -12.63
CA ILE A 436 15.70 16.24 -13.57
C ILE A 436 15.49 15.68 -14.99
N PRO A 437 14.39 16.03 -15.68
CA PRO A 437 14.22 15.73 -17.09
C PRO A 437 15.14 16.64 -17.92
N ILE A 438 15.88 16.05 -18.86
CA ILE A 438 16.70 16.80 -19.83
C ILE A 438 16.23 16.41 -21.25
N ALA A 439 15.74 17.38 -22.01
CA ALA A 439 15.27 17.16 -23.38
C ALA A 439 16.43 17.18 -24.40
N PRO A 440 16.43 16.30 -25.42
CA PRO A 440 17.59 16.09 -26.31
C PRO A 440 17.78 17.11 -27.45
N SER A 441 16.91 18.12 -27.61
CA SER A 441 17.14 19.18 -28.60
C SER A 441 16.29 20.43 -28.38
N GLY A 442 16.92 21.60 -28.51
CA GLY A 442 16.28 22.92 -28.37
C GLY A 442 16.35 23.40 -26.94
N GLY A 443 17.05 24.51 -26.69
CA GLY A 443 17.30 25.08 -25.36
C GLY A 443 16.01 25.37 -24.58
N GLN A 444 15.48 24.36 -23.91
CA GLN A 444 14.33 24.43 -23.02
C GLN A 444 14.79 24.16 -21.59
N THR A 445 14.42 25.05 -20.69
CA THR A 445 14.52 24.85 -19.26
C THR A 445 13.35 23.98 -18.83
N ALA A 446 13.61 22.73 -18.44
CA ALA A 446 12.63 21.95 -17.68
C ALA A 446 12.78 22.31 -16.20
N THR A 447 11.68 22.73 -15.56
CA THR A 447 11.64 23.02 -14.13
C THR A 447 10.79 21.95 -13.45
N VAL A 448 11.41 21.14 -12.59
CA VAL A 448 10.68 20.22 -11.70
C VAL A 448 10.67 20.80 -10.30
N SER A 449 9.48 21.14 -9.80
CA SER A 449 9.27 21.51 -8.40
C SER A 449 9.15 20.25 -7.56
N ASN A 450 9.94 20.14 -6.49
CA ASN A 450 9.73 19.08 -5.51
C ASN A 450 8.46 19.35 -4.69
N PRO A 451 7.46 18.45 -4.66
CA PRO A 451 6.24 18.65 -3.88
C PRO A 451 6.49 18.56 -2.36
N ASN A 452 7.58 17.91 -1.95
CA ASN A 452 7.94 17.76 -0.54
C ASN A 452 8.65 19.02 -0.03
N VAL A 453 8.16 19.55 1.09
CA VAL A 453 8.77 20.67 1.82
C VAL A 453 9.55 20.13 3.01
N LEU A 454 10.86 20.41 3.06
CA LEU A 454 11.66 20.11 4.25
C LEU A 454 11.48 21.22 5.29
N PHE A 455 11.22 20.86 6.54
CA PHE A 455 11.26 21.81 7.65
C PHE A 455 12.60 21.70 8.37
N ALA A 456 13.30 22.82 8.54
CA ALA A 456 14.65 22.85 9.11
C ALA A 456 14.83 23.97 10.14
N ARG A 457 15.78 23.77 11.06
CA ARG A 457 16.27 24.69 12.07
C ARG A 457 17.77 24.97 11.89
N SER A 458 18.32 25.91 12.64
CA SER A 458 19.68 26.43 12.40
C SER A 458 20.77 25.49 12.95
N ASP A 459 20.36 24.55 13.79
CA ASP A 459 21.15 23.43 14.26
C ASP A 459 21.01 22.18 13.38
N ASP A 460 20.21 22.23 12.31
CA ASP A 460 20.13 21.15 11.33
C ASP A 460 21.21 21.25 10.28
N THR A 461 21.73 20.08 9.90
CA THR A 461 22.50 19.92 8.68
C THR A 461 21.74 18.92 7.82
N PHE A 462 21.38 19.33 6.61
CA PHE A 462 20.62 18.50 5.68
C PHE A 462 21.32 18.47 4.32
N THR A 463 21.00 17.45 3.54
CA THR A 463 21.57 17.27 2.20
C THR A 463 20.45 17.30 1.17
N LEU A 464 20.60 18.13 0.14
CA LEU A 464 19.77 18.09 -1.05
C LEU A 464 20.55 17.35 -2.13
N ARG A 465 19.91 16.41 -2.84
CA ARG A 465 20.57 15.63 -3.89
C ARG A 465 19.71 15.58 -5.15
N GLY A 466 20.35 15.83 -6.28
CA GLY A 466 19.76 15.63 -7.60
C GLY A 466 20.17 14.30 -8.20
N PHE A 467 19.27 13.72 -8.97
CA PHE A 467 19.53 12.54 -9.78
C PHE A 467 19.38 12.89 -11.26
N GLN A 468 20.27 12.34 -12.08
CA GLN A 468 20.10 12.36 -13.52
C GLN A 468 19.17 11.22 -13.89
N ASP A 469 18.19 11.49 -14.75
CA ASP A 469 17.38 10.43 -15.35
C ASP A 469 18.29 9.53 -16.22
N ASN A 470 18.46 8.27 -15.81
CA ASN A 470 19.31 7.28 -16.47
C ASN A 470 18.65 6.68 -17.73
N ASN A 471 17.37 6.96 -18.00
CA ASN A 471 16.65 6.39 -19.14
C ASN A 471 16.87 7.13 -20.47
N SER A 472 17.65 8.22 -20.46
CA SER A 472 18.04 8.91 -21.69
C SER A 472 19.41 8.40 -22.20
N PRO A 473 19.48 7.62 -23.30
CA PRO A 473 20.74 7.11 -23.85
C PRO A 473 21.66 8.21 -24.41
N VAL A 474 21.24 9.48 -24.34
CA VAL A 474 21.87 10.66 -24.94
C VAL A 474 23.13 11.12 -24.18
N PHE A 475 23.27 10.73 -22.90
CA PHE A 475 24.34 11.24 -22.02
C PHE A 475 25.34 10.18 -21.54
N THR A 476 25.33 8.97 -22.11
CA THR A 476 26.10 7.82 -21.61
C THR A 476 27.63 8.02 -21.61
N ASN A 477 28.15 9.12 -22.17
CA ASN A 477 29.57 9.49 -22.18
C ASN A 477 29.84 10.98 -21.87
N ASP A 478 28.88 11.72 -21.31
CA ASP A 478 29.01 13.18 -21.12
C ASP A 478 29.41 13.59 -19.68
N THR A 479 30.20 14.66 -19.56
CA THR A 479 30.56 15.22 -18.24
C THR A 479 29.59 16.33 -17.88
N LEU A 480 28.64 16.03 -17.00
CA LEU A 480 27.65 17.00 -16.54
C LEU A 480 28.23 17.96 -15.51
N THR A 481 27.87 19.24 -15.64
CA THR A 481 28.18 20.27 -14.64
C THR A 481 26.94 20.55 -13.78
N TRP A 482 27.10 20.41 -12.47
CA TRP A 482 26.04 20.58 -11.48
C TRP A 482 26.28 21.86 -10.68
N THR A 483 25.32 22.77 -10.66
CA THR A 483 25.42 24.04 -9.94
C THR A 483 24.22 24.24 -9.02
N TRP A 484 24.51 24.63 -7.78
CA TRP A 484 23.51 24.87 -6.75
C TRP A 484 23.46 26.35 -6.42
N SER A 485 22.25 26.89 -6.28
CA SER A 485 22.02 28.27 -5.85
C SER A 485 20.79 28.39 -4.96
N VAL A 486 20.68 29.51 -4.24
CA VAL A 486 19.44 29.92 -3.57
C VAL A 486 18.72 30.93 -4.47
N VAL A 487 17.45 30.68 -4.77
CA VAL A 487 16.63 31.60 -5.57
C VAL A 487 16.17 32.74 -4.66
N ALA A 488 17.05 33.74 -4.49
CA ALA A 488 16.88 34.82 -3.51
C ALA A 488 15.56 35.60 -3.66
N ALA A 489 15.06 35.77 -4.89
CA ALA A 489 13.81 36.48 -5.16
C ALA A 489 12.56 35.74 -4.65
N GLU A 490 12.66 34.42 -4.46
CA GLU A 490 11.58 33.55 -4.02
C GLU A 490 11.83 32.95 -2.63
N SER A 491 12.93 33.36 -1.98
CA SER A 491 13.36 32.86 -0.68
C SER A 491 13.24 33.94 0.38
N ALA A 492 12.99 33.54 1.62
CA ALA A 492 12.97 34.42 2.78
C ALA A 492 14.34 35.07 3.04
N GLY A 493 15.41 34.46 2.55
CA GLY A 493 16.77 34.96 2.61
C GLY A 493 17.61 34.56 1.40
N THR A 494 18.92 34.80 1.52
CA THR A 494 19.91 34.54 0.48
C THR A 494 20.88 33.45 0.92
N GLN A 495 21.76 33.01 0.01
CA GLN A 495 22.83 32.07 0.35
C GLN A 495 23.75 32.58 1.49
N SER A 496 23.89 33.90 1.68
CA SER A 496 24.68 34.47 2.78
C SER A 496 24.07 34.23 4.17
N ASN A 497 22.79 33.83 4.23
CA ASN A 497 22.11 33.46 5.45
C ASN A 497 22.35 31.98 5.83
N LEU A 498 23.18 31.27 5.07
CA LEU A 498 23.53 29.87 5.33
C LEU A 498 24.90 29.80 6.00
N GLN A 499 24.99 29.05 7.10
CA GLN A 499 26.25 28.73 7.78
C GLN A 499 27.05 27.69 6.97
N THR A 500 26.36 26.81 6.26
CA THR A 500 26.98 25.81 5.38
C THR A 500 26.19 25.74 4.08
N PHE A 501 26.92 25.76 2.97
CA PHE A 501 26.42 25.58 1.61
C PHE A 501 27.56 24.98 0.79
N THR A 502 27.72 23.67 0.89
CA THR A 502 28.92 22.97 0.42
C THR A 502 28.53 21.85 -0.53
N PRO A 503 28.79 22.01 -1.85
CA PRO A 503 28.57 20.94 -2.82
C PRO A 503 29.43 19.71 -2.54
N SER A 504 28.93 18.53 -2.87
CA SER A 504 29.72 17.29 -2.87
C SER A 504 30.79 17.31 -3.95
N SER A 505 31.78 16.41 -3.83
CA SER A 505 32.89 16.31 -4.78
C SER A 505 32.44 15.98 -6.21
N ASP A 506 31.30 15.31 -6.37
CA ASP A 506 30.67 15.00 -7.66
C ASP A 506 29.64 16.07 -8.10
N GLY A 507 29.40 17.10 -7.28
CA GLY A 507 28.44 18.18 -7.52
C GLY A 507 26.95 17.78 -7.43
N LYS A 508 26.64 16.48 -7.32
CA LYS A 508 25.27 15.94 -7.35
C LYS A 508 24.45 16.26 -6.11
N SER A 509 25.11 16.68 -5.03
CA SER A 509 24.45 17.04 -3.77
C SER A 509 25.04 18.29 -3.15
N ILE A 510 24.29 18.88 -2.23
CA ILE A 510 24.74 19.99 -1.42
C ILE A 510 24.38 19.79 0.05
N THR A 511 25.36 20.01 0.92
CA THR A 511 25.16 20.06 2.37
C THR A 511 24.82 21.48 2.77
N VAL A 512 23.69 21.65 3.46
CA VAL A 512 23.16 22.95 3.86
C VAL A 512 22.93 23.01 5.37
N ARG A 513 23.26 24.16 5.96
CA ARG A 513 22.90 24.54 7.33
C ARG A 513 22.57 26.02 7.39
N PHE A 514 21.44 26.37 8.00
CA PHE A 514 21.05 27.77 8.21
C PHE A 514 21.89 28.43 9.30
N ALA A 515 22.27 29.69 9.11
CA ALA A 515 22.85 30.47 10.20
C ALA A 515 21.76 30.80 11.23
N ASN A 516 22.14 30.98 12.51
CA ASN A 516 21.21 31.39 13.57
C ASN A 516 20.53 32.75 13.29
N SER A 517 21.11 33.58 12.42
CA SER A 517 20.58 34.88 12.01
C SER A 517 19.75 34.83 10.73
N ALA A 518 19.52 33.65 10.15
CA ALA A 518 18.71 33.51 8.94
C ALA A 518 17.26 33.97 9.21
N PRO A 519 16.60 34.68 8.27
CA PRO A 519 15.17 34.95 8.38
C PRO A 519 14.36 33.66 8.21
N THR A 520 13.35 33.47 9.06
CA THR A 520 12.41 32.34 8.97
C THR A 520 11.51 32.47 7.73
N GLY A 521 11.21 31.34 7.09
CA GLY A 521 10.35 31.26 5.91
C GLY A 521 10.87 30.23 4.90
N GLU A 522 10.22 30.17 3.74
CA GLU A 522 10.65 29.28 2.65
C GLU A 522 11.95 29.75 2.01
N TYR A 523 12.83 28.80 1.73
CA TYR A 523 14.02 28.94 0.92
C TYR A 523 13.89 27.98 -0.26
N LYS A 524 14.05 28.52 -1.47
CA LYS A 524 14.03 27.77 -2.71
C LYS A 524 15.48 27.55 -3.16
N PHE A 525 15.90 26.30 -3.17
CA PHE A 525 17.22 25.89 -3.65
C PHE A 525 17.07 25.38 -5.07
N GLN A 526 17.82 25.96 -6.01
CA GLN A 526 17.81 25.54 -7.39
C GLN A 526 19.06 24.71 -7.68
N LEU A 527 18.86 23.52 -8.22
CA LEU A 527 19.88 22.74 -8.89
C LEU A 527 19.77 22.97 -10.38
N SER A 528 20.86 23.39 -11.02
CA SER A 528 20.98 23.45 -12.48
C SER A 528 22.00 22.42 -12.95
N VAL A 529 21.62 21.67 -13.99
CA VAL A 529 22.50 20.68 -14.62
C VAL A 529 22.68 21.09 -16.07
N SER A 530 23.94 21.13 -16.52
CA SER A 530 24.28 21.47 -17.89
C SER A 530 25.16 20.42 -18.54
N SER A 531 24.88 20.17 -19.82
CA SER A 531 25.70 19.37 -20.72
C SER A 531 26.39 20.30 -21.71
N ALA A 532 27.72 20.34 -21.71
CA ALA A 532 28.47 21.13 -22.68
C ALA A 532 28.43 20.52 -24.08
N SER A 533 28.25 19.19 -24.18
CA SER A 533 28.21 18.48 -25.47
C SER A 533 26.84 18.53 -26.14
N GLN A 534 25.76 18.69 -25.37
CA GLN A 534 24.38 18.73 -25.89
C GLN A 534 23.76 20.14 -25.87
N GLU A 535 24.44 21.15 -25.31
CA GLU A 535 23.92 22.53 -25.17
C GLU A 535 22.55 22.62 -24.44
N THR A 536 22.31 21.73 -23.47
CA THR A 536 21.03 21.63 -22.73
C THR A 536 21.18 21.97 -21.25
N MET A 537 20.12 22.52 -20.63
CA MET A 537 20.04 22.84 -19.20
C MET A 537 18.73 22.32 -18.58
N GLY A 538 18.83 21.58 -17.47
CA GLY A 538 17.68 21.17 -16.66
C GLY A 538 17.75 21.82 -15.27
N THR A 539 16.60 22.11 -14.66
CA THR A 539 16.53 22.67 -13.31
C THR A 539 15.56 21.93 -12.40
N ALA A 540 15.93 21.76 -11.14
CA ALA A 540 15.02 21.32 -10.07
C ALA A 540 15.03 22.34 -8.93
N THR A 541 13.84 22.61 -8.39
CA THR A 541 13.68 23.51 -7.24
C THR A 541 13.24 22.72 -6.01
N PHE A 542 14.05 22.82 -4.95
CA PHE A 542 13.78 22.23 -3.65
C PHE A 542 13.27 23.31 -2.70
N THR A 543 12.22 22.99 -1.94
CA THR A 543 11.63 23.90 -0.97
C THR A 543 12.00 23.49 0.45
N VAL A 544 12.62 24.41 1.20
CA VAL A 544 12.94 24.22 2.61
C VAL A 544 12.35 25.36 3.43
N ASN A 545 11.51 25.05 4.42
CA ASN A 545 10.95 26.04 5.33
C ASN A 545 11.79 26.11 6.62
N PHE A 546 12.49 27.24 6.80
CA PHE A 546 13.28 27.51 7.98
C PHE A 546 12.42 28.16 9.08
N PHE A 547 12.42 27.61 10.28
CA PHE A 547 11.60 28.11 11.39
C PHE A 547 12.34 28.05 12.73
N THR A 548 11.93 28.90 13.68
CA THR A 548 12.53 28.99 15.02
C THR A 548 11.53 28.77 16.16
N GLY A 549 10.26 28.50 15.81
CA GLY A 549 9.17 28.25 16.76
C GLY A 549 8.82 26.76 16.94
N PRO A 550 7.71 26.46 17.65
CA PRO A 550 7.19 25.10 17.75
C PRO A 550 6.97 24.48 16.37
N ASP A 551 7.15 23.17 16.28
CA ASP A 551 6.68 22.40 15.13
C ASP A 551 5.14 22.35 15.12
N ILE A 552 4.57 21.99 13.98
CA ILE A 552 3.14 21.79 13.81
C ILE A 552 2.87 20.31 14.05
N VAL A 553 2.06 20.00 15.07
CA VAL A 553 1.66 18.64 15.41
C VAL A 553 0.19 18.45 15.14
N THR A 554 -0.15 17.40 14.38
CA THR A 554 -1.53 16.97 14.12
C THR A 554 -1.77 15.59 14.70
N VAL A 555 -3.02 15.32 15.11
CA VAL A 555 -3.44 13.96 15.49
C VAL A 555 -4.19 13.36 14.30
N GLU A 556 -3.47 12.57 13.52
CA GLU A 556 -3.94 12.02 12.25
C GLU A 556 -5.01 10.95 12.43
N THR A 557 -4.85 10.08 13.43
CA THR A 557 -5.84 9.03 13.70
C THR A 557 -5.95 8.74 15.19
N VAL A 558 -7.18 8.41 15.62
CA VAL A 558 -7.46 7.87 16.95
C VAL A 558 -8.40 6.68 16.78
N THR A 559 -7.96 5.52 17.25
CA THR A 559 -8.72 4.27 17.19
C THR A 559 -8.99 3.79 18.61
N TRP A 560 -10.22 3.36 18.87
CA TRP A 560 -10.56 2.70 20.12
C TRP A 560 -11.55 1.56 19.87
N THR A 561 -11.21 0.38 20.39
CA THR A 561 -12.07 -0.80 20.34
C THR A 561 -12.45 -1.23 21.75
N SER A 562 -13.72 -1.56 21.99
CA SER A 562 -14.21 -1.93 23.33
C SER A 562 -13.79 -3.32 23.83
N SER A 563 -13.01 -4.07 23.03
CA SER A 563 -12.54 -5.41 23.40
C SER A 563 -11.44 -5.36 24.48
N GLN A 564 -11.39 -6.38 25.34
CA GLN A 564 -10.35 -6.54 26.39
C GLN A 564 -10.20 -5.32 27.34
N SER A 565 -11.32 -4.76 27.80
CA SER A 565 -11.35 -3.53 28.63
C SER A 565 -10.88 -2.26 27.92
N GLY A 566 -10.91 -2.24 26.58
CA GLY A 566 -10.59 -1.09 25.74
C GLY A 566 -9.17 -1.15 25.19
N THR A 567 -9.01 -1.09 23.86
CA THR A 567 -7.70 -0.97 23.20
C THR A 567 -7.64 0.30 22.36
N PHE A 568 -6.66 1.14 22.65
CA PHE A 568 -6.43 2.45 22.08
C PHE A 568 -5.26 2.42 21.09
N GLY A 569 -5.38 3.14 19.99
CA GLY A 569 -4.27 3.45 19.09
C GLY A 569 -4.35 4.90 18.61
N ALA A 570 -3.21 5.54 18.42
CA ALA A 570 -3.14 6.89 17.89
C ALA A 570 -1.96 7.05 16.92
N VAL A 571 -2.15 7.86 15.89
CA VAL A 571 -1.07 8.36 15.02
C VAL A 571 -1.04 9.87 15.11
N CYS A 572 0.15 10.43 15.35
CA CYS A 572 0.37 11.87 15.35
C CYS A 572 1.45 12.20 14.34
N LYS A 573 1.31 13.32 13.65
CA LYS A 573 2.28 13.78 12.65
C LYS A 573 2.90 15.09 13.10
N SER A 574 4.18 15.26 12.81
CA SER A 574 4.90 16.52 12.88
C SER A 574 5.32 16.91 11.48
N ASN A 575 5.31 18.20 11.19
CA ASN A 575 5.95 18.71 9.97
C ASN A 575 7.49 18.58 10.01
N TYR A 576 8.08 18.15 11.12
CA TYR A 576 9.51 17.96 11.27
C TYR A 576 9.90 16.47 11.20
N LEU A 577 10.80 16.13 10.28
CA LEU A 577 11.09 14.73 9.90
C LEU A 577 12.23 14.08 10.70
N VAL A 578 12.88 14.82 11.62
CA VAL A 578 14.03 14.31 12.39
C VAL A 578 13.56 13.70 13.71
N ASP A 579 13.33 12.39 13.70
CA ASP A 579 12.58 11.72 14.77
C ASP A 579 13.10 11.96 16.18
N TRP A 580 14.41 11.83 16.37
CA TRP A 580 15.05 11.96 17.67
C TRP A 580 14.94 13.37 18.25
N LYS A 581 14.83 14.39 17.40
CA LYS A 581 14.59 15.79 17.82
C LYS A 581 13.13 16.04 18.16
N VAL A 582 12.20 15.41 17.42
CA VAL A 582 10.76 15.58 17.69
C VAL A 582 10.36 14.91 18.98
N SER A 583 10.76 13.65 19.22
CA SER A 583 10.36 12.84 20.39
C SER A 583 8.88 13.05 20.78
N MET A 584 7.97 12.30 20.16
CA MET A 584 6.52 12.51 20.32
C MET A 584 5.96 11.82 21.58
N GLN A 585 5.02 12.47 22.25
CA GLN A 585 4.23 11.92 23.35
C GLN A 585 2.74 12.03 23.07
N VAL A 586 1.97 11.05 23.53
CA VAL A 586 0.50 11.06 23.51
C VAL A 586 -0.06 11.06 24.93
N THR A 587 -1.03 11.94 25.17
CA THR A 587 -1.83 11.98 26.39
C THR A 587 -3.23 11.49 26.10
N TYR A 588 -3.68 10.48 26.85
CA TYR A 588 -4.98 9.83 26.69
C TYR A 588 -5.59 9.43 28.04
N PRO A 589 -6.93 9.22 28.14
CA PRO A 589 -7.57 8.81 29.39
C PRO A 589 -7.21 7.36 29.76
N ALA A 590 -6.83 7.10 31.01
CA ALA A 590 -6.57 5.75 31.52
C ALA A 590 -7.22 5.54 32.90
N ASP A 591 -7.15 4.31 33.41
CA ASP A 591 -7.61 3.97 34.76
C ASP A 591 -6.82 4.80 35.80
N GLY A 592 -7.50 5.77 36.44
CA GLY A 592 -6.89 6.68 37.42
C GLY A 592 -6.57 8.10 36.92
N GLY A 593 -6.88 8.44 35.67
CA GLY A 593 -6.73 9.79 35.11
C GLY A 593 -6.05 9.82 33.74
N ALA A 594 -5.67 11.02 33.27
CA ALA A 594 -4.93 11.16 32.01
C ALA A 594 -3.51 10.58 32.16
N THR A 595 -3.13 9.70 31.25
CA THR A 595 -1.78 9.12 31.15
C THR A 595 -1.06 9.71 29.95
N THR A 596 0.25 9.96 30.08
CA THR A 596 1.12 10.39 28.98
C THR A 596 2.15 9.31 28.70
N SER A 597 2.36 8.97 27.43
CA SER A 597 3.29 7.94 27.00
C SER A 597 4.08 8.40 25.79
N ALA A 598 5.32 7.92 25.67
CA ALA A 598 6.13 8.13 24.47
C ALA A 598 5.54 7.34 23.30
N MET A 599 5.61 7.91 22.10
CA MET A 599 5.22 7.27 20.86
C MET A 599 6.44 6.80 20.07
N ALA A 600 6.28 5.78 19.23
CA ALA A 600 7.33 5.31 18.33
C ALA A 600 7.19 6.00 16.97
N ALA A 601 8.30 6.40 16.34
CA ALA A 601 8.25 6.87 14.95
C ALA A 601 7.81 5.72 14.03
N ALA A 602 6.93 5.97 13.07
CA ALA A 602 6.29 4.90 12.30
C ALA A 602 5.78 5.37 10.92
N PRO A 603 6.54 5.10 9.83
CA PRO A 603 7.93 4.63 9.82
C PRO A 603 8.92 5.73 10.27
N PRO A 604 10.15 5.40 10.71
CA PRO A 604 11.17 6.40 11.03
C PRO A 604 11.45 7.36 9.88
N GLY A 605 11.66 8.63 10.20
CA GLY A 605 11.94 9.72 9.25
C GLY A 605 10.72 10.23 8.50
N SER A 606 9.54 9.62 8.68
CA SER A 606 8.29 10.04 8.00
C SER A 606 7.62 11.27 8.63
N GLY A 607 8.10 11.71 9.80
CA GLY A 607 7.37 12.69 10.60
C GLY A 607 6.04 12.15 11.15
N SER A 608 5.87 10.82 11.24
CA SER A 608 4.70 10.16 11.82
C SER A 608 5.11 9.34 13.04
N TRP A 609 4.29 9.37 14.08
CA TRP A 609 4.46 8.57 15.29
C TRP A 609 3.20 7.79 15.60
N SER A 610 3.35 6.52 15.95
CA SER A 610 2.28 5.63 16.35
C SER A 610 2.40 5.24 17.83
N PHE A 611 1.26 4.95 18.43
CA PHE A 611 1.17 4.40 19.77
C PHE A 611 -0.02 3.47 19.88
N SER A 612 0.11 2.40 20.66
CA SER A 612 -1.01 1.56 21.05
C SER A 612 -0.94 1.15 22.52
N ALA A 613 -2.09 1.04 23.17
CA ALA A 613 -2.21 0.60 24.56
C ALA A 613 -3.52 -0.16 24.80
N ARG A 614 -3.49 -1.08 25.77
CA ARG A 614 -4.67 -1.85 26.22
C ARG A 614 -5.16 -1.36 27.58
N ARG A 615 -6.37 -1.78 27.96
CA ARG A 615 -7.05 -1.38 29.20
C ARG A 615 -7.19 0.15 29.29
N VAL A 616 -7.59 0.73 28.17
CA VAL A 616 -7.76 2.17 28.03
C VAL A 616 -9.25 2.47 28.01
N ALA A 617 -9.72 3.31 28.94
CA ALA A 617 -11.10 3.79 28.93
C ALA A 617 -11.42 4.52 27.61
N ARG A 618 -12.71 4.58 27.25
CA ARG A 618 -13.13 5.25 26.00
C ARG A 618 -12.56 6.69 25.95
N PRO A 619 -11.73 7.02 24.95
CA PRO A 619 -11.05 8.31 24.93
C PRO A 619 -12.03 9.44 24.60
N GLY A 620 -11.95 10.54 25.36
CA GLY A 620 -12.60 11.81 25.02
C GLY A 620 -11.73 12.60 24.06
N THR A 621 -10.80 13.39 24.60
CA THR A 621 -9.78 14.12 23.83
C THR A 621 -8.43 13.44 23.97
N VAL A 622 -7.77 13.22 22.83
CA VAL A 622 -6.38 12.78 22.73
C VAL A 622 -5.52 13.98 22.37
N THR A 623 -4.37 14.12 23.02
CA THR A 623 -3.41 15.18 22.76
C THR A 623 -2.07 14.57 22.38
N CYS A 624 -1.46 15.03 21.30
CA CYS A 624 -0.07 14.72 20.98
C CYS A 624 0.79 15.95 21.20
N ARG A 625 1.98 15.76 21.76
CA ARG A 625 2.95 16.82 22.02
C ARG A 625 4.33 16.36 21.63
N SER A 626 5.05 17.18 20.87
CA SER A 626 6.45 16.97 20.56
C SER A 626 7.36 17.62 21.61
N ALA A 627 8.60 17.14 21.70
CA ALA A 627 9.69 17.82 22.41
C ALA A 627 10.07 19.17 21.79
N LEU A 628 9.64 19.43 20.54
CA LEU A 628 9.78 20.73 19.88
C LEU A 628 8.67 21.73 20.26
N ASN A 629 7.79 21.36 21.21
CA ASN A 629 6.68 22.13 21.77
C ASN A 629 5.44 22.27 20.88
N GLY A 630 5.40 21.64 19.72
CA GLY A 630 4.18 21.51 18.94
C GLY A 630 3.15 20.63 19.66
N GLN A 631 1.87 20.96 19.48
CA GLN A 631 0.77 20.23 20.09
C GLN A 631 -0.42 20.14 19.13
N GLY A 632 -1.00 18.95 19.05
CA GLY A 632 -2.25 18.68 18.34
C GLY A 632 -3.26 17.98 19.25
N THR A 633 -4.55 18.15 18.98
CA THR A 633 -5.62 17.43 19.69
C THR A 633 -6.66 16.87 18.74
N ARG A 634 -7.28 15.75 19.11
CA ARG A 634 -8.42 15.18 18.39
C ARG A 634 -9.32 14.38 19.32
N THR A 635 -10.62 14.41 19.05
CA THR A 635 -11.60 13.59 19.77
C THR A 635 -11.55 12.15 19.27
N GLY A 636 -11.60 11.17 20.17
CA GLY A 636 -11.53 9.76 19.80
C GLY A 636 -12.78 9.26 19.07
N THR A 637 -12.60 8.60 17.92
CA THR A 637 -13.66 7.86 17.22
C THR A 637 -13.73 6.41 17.72
N THR A 638 -14.93 5.81 17.78
CA THR A 638 -15.14 4.50 18.41
C THR A 638 -15.71 3.47 17.47
N ALA A 639 -15.00 2.38 17.22
CA ALA A 639 -15.59 1.20 16.62
C ALA A 639 -16.46 0.48 17.67
N LYS A 640 -17.74 0.24 17.35
CA LYS A 640 -18.63 -0.55 18.22
C LYS A 640 -18.25 -2.04 18.11
N ARG A 641 -18.55 -2.81 19.16
CA ARG A 641 -18.61 -4.27 19.02
C ARG A 641 -19.89 -4.58 18.25
N SER A 642 -19.80 -4.88 16.95
CA SER A 642 -20.88 -5.58 16.26
C SER A 642 -21.13 -6.91 16.99
N VAL A 643 -22.39 -7.16 17.33
CA VAL A 643 -22.86 -8.49 17.72
C VAL A 643 -22.96 -9.24 16.42
N GLU A 644 -21.96 -10.05 16.13
CA GLU A 644 -21.89 -10.95 14.99
C GLU A 644 -23.15 -11.83 15.01
N GLU A 645 -24.18 -11.49 14.22
CA GLU A 645 -25.18 -12.48 13.84
C GLU A 645 -24.45 -13.55 13.03
N HIS A 646 -24.61 -14.78 13.48
CA HIS A 646 -23.90 -15.96 13.00
C HIS A 646 -24.11 -16.17 11.49
N PHE A 647 -23.17 -15.71 10.68
CA PHE A 647 -22.69 -16.51 9.55
C PHE A 647 -21.21 -16.79 9.72
N ARG A 648 -20.92 -18.09 9.85
CA ARG A 648 -19.63 -18.63 10.27
C ARG A 648 -18.50 -18.17 9.34
N TYR A 649 -17.54 -17.44 9.89
CA TYR A 649 -16.15 -17.55 9.49
C TYR A 649 -15.32 -17.88 10.72
N SER A 650 -15.25 -19.18 11.04
CA SER A 650 -14.10 -19.70 11.77
C SER A 650 -12.92 -19.71 10.78
N ARG A 651 -12.11 -18.66 10.81
CA ARG A 651 -10.74 -18.68 10.31
C ARG A 651 -9.80 -18.81 11.52
#